data_AF-A0A9P6W1B7-F1
#
_entry.id   AF-A0A9P6W1B7-F1
#
_cell.length_a   1.000
_cell.length_b   1.000
_cell.length_c   1.000
_cell.angle_alpha   90.00
_cell.angle_beta   90.00
_cell.angle_gamma   90.00
#
_symmetry.space_group_name_H-M   'P 1'
#
loop_
_entity.id
_entity.type
_entity.pdbx_description
1 polymer ?
#
loop_
_entity_poly.entity_id
_entity_poly.type
_entity_poly.pdbx_seq_one_letter_code
_entity_poly.pdbx_strand_id
1 'polypeptide(L)'
;MLLPPQLLAATTAAAAVALLSLADSASAVPLWTRDNGGLYDCLWNAGLSPVTTSSSDYASDSGESRFPAYNQRLQPEPTAILYPSSQEQIAQALSCASQTGVKVSARGGGHSYASYGLGGDNGALIIDLGNFRNISVDDNGRARIGAGNRLGDIYLALNDYGRAIAAGVCEAVGIGGHAGFGGFGLPSRMWGFTSDQVIAYDVVLANGTSLTNLTRDKNPDLFWALNGAAPNFAIVTTYHLETHHAPATAVTYSYYYDSPSTVNAATAFNSFAEFGNLSAPANLGLQATTGANSFEISGVWYGPKAEFWGVIQPLKDELPPGYTETVESMSWIDSAKKLAGTDDLSTHGQMLVSRDSFYAKSLSTPSTIPISVDVVESFFDYLFNANTSTNWFVQTDLYGGRNSYINSISLNESSFGHRDKFLNFQLYASSPTYGNPYPTDDGIPFVQGMYDTLVNGMTSRGWSSRSSDPNGYAAYVNYVDPRLSSDEVKNLYWGSQYNRLASLKSRYDPNGLLHNPQSILPHLTLGFIVSAMYLLSTPVPGASEALRRIFDFRLANSGKPTSASDTSRSDAGKQISLLYAIPRNPAIAVGLPLVLGFVDGTGSNGSVKTWYPTLNRPPAVPPSWAFPAAWTVLYLAMGWASHLIVNKYDASRPGSPMRALADSALKLYWGQFALNMLWSPIFFGMRKPLLALLDISLLTPCAFLLTSKAYQVDPRTAYCLVPYCAWLSYATYLNAGFAWLNDLGQGKPKRDSKGL
;
A
#
# COMPACT_ATOMS: atom_id res chain seq x y z
N MET A 1 35.52 52.34 20.29
CA MET A 1 34.37 53.24 20.15
C MET A 1 33.24 52.48 19.45
N LEU A 2 31.98 52.76 19.79
CA LEU A 2 30.73 52.13 19.28
C LEU A 2 30.40 52.67 17.86
N LEU A 3 29.59 52.10 16.95
CA LEU A 3 28.69 50.91 16.80
C LEU A 3 28.51 50.72 15.24
N PRO A 4 27.50 50.03 14.64
CA PRO A 4 26.87 48.71 14.84
C PRO A 4 26.91 47.80 13.57
N PRO A 5 26.46 46.53 13.63
CA PRO A 5 26.36 45.64 12.46
C PRO A 5 24.96 45.61 11.81
N GLN A 6 24.71 46.41 10.76
CA GLN A 6 23.47 46.31 9.94
C GLN A 6 23.64 46.48 8.41
N LEU A 7 24.85 46.65 7.87
CA LEU A 7 25.09 46.69 6.41
C LEU A 7 26.09 45.60 5.95
N LEU A 8 25.57 44.39 5.75
CA LEU A 8 26.24 43.34 4.95
C LEU A 8 25.22 42.46 4.20
N ALA A 9 24.04 43.02 3.93
CA ALA A 9 22.95 42.41 3.16
C ALA A 9 22.81 43.02 1.75
N ALA A 10 23.94 43.30 1.10
CA ALA A 10 24.03 43.66 -0.32
C ALA A 10 25.49 43.51 -0.79
N THR A 11 25.74 42.58 -1.74
CA THR A 11 26.87 42.49 -2.73
C THR A 11 27.27 41.07 -3.17
N THR A 12 26.61 39.99 -2.70
CA THR A 12 26.84 38.62 -3.23
C THR A 12 25.81 38.14 -4.27
N ALA A 13 24.96 39.03 -4.76
CA ALA A 13 23.90 38.72 -5.74
C ALA A 13 24.35 38.75 -7.22
N ALA A 14 25.65 38.88 -7.51
CA ALA A 14 26.17 39.17 -8.86
C ALA A 14 26.90 37.98 -9.55
N ALA A 15 26.97 36.80 -8.93
CA ALA A 15 27.63 35.61 -9.51
C ALA A 15 26.66 34.50 -9.98
N ALA A 16 25.37 34.61 -9.69
CA ALA A 16 24.37 33.56 -9.94
C ALA A 16 23.70 33.59 -11.33
N VAL A 17 24.01 34.60 -12.17
CA VAL A 17 23.31 34.84 -13.45
C VAL A 17 24.12 34.39 -14.68
N ALA A 18 25.40 34.03 -14.50
CA ALA A 18 26.31 33.68 -15.60
C ALA A 18 26.45 32.17 -15.91
N LEU A 19 25.65 31.30 -15.28
CA LEU A 19 25.72 29.83 -15.42
C LEU A 19 24.42 29.19 -15.97
N LEU A 20 23.48 29.99 -16.45
CA LEU A 20 22.17 29.56 -16.95
C LEU A 20 22.06 29.50 -18.50
N SER A 21 23.19 29.53 -19.23
CA SER A 21 23.20 29.66 -20.70
C SER A 21 24.15 28.70 -21.44
N LEU A 22 24.37 27.49 -20.89
CA LEU A 22 25.02 26.37 -21.60
C LEU A 22 24.33 25.04 -21.26
N ALA A 23 23.05 24.94 -21.64
CA ALA A 23 22.27 23.72 -21.52
C ALA A 23 21.39 23.54 -22.77
N ASP A 24 22.03 23.37 -23.93
CA ASP A 24 21.33 22.87 -25.12
C ASP A 24 22.27 22.06 -26.03
N SER A 25 21.69 21.14 -26.80
CA SER A 25 22.35 20.21 -27.74
C SER A 25 23.36 19.18 -27.17
N ALA A 26 22.82 18.11 -26.56
CA ALA A 26 23.45 16.78 -26.62
C ALA A 26 22.39 15.73 -27.00
N SER A 27 22.64 15.00 -28.08
CA SER A 27 21.64 14.20 -28.80
C SER A 27 21.08 13.01 -28.02
N ALA A 28 19.80 12.69 -28.25
CA ALA A 28 19.17 11.51 -27.69
C ALA A 28 19.81 10.20 -28.23
N VAL A 29 20.18 9.30 -27.32
CA VAL A 29 20.45 7.88 -27.59
C VAL A 29 19.56 7.08 -26.63
N PRO A 30 18.75 6.12 -27.11
CA PRO A 30 17.76 5.44 -26.28
C PRO A 30 18.41 4.51 -25.25
N LEU A 31 18.21 4.80 -23.96
CA LEU A 31 18.64 3.97 -22.83
C LEU A 31 17.69 2.79 -22.57
N TRP A 32 17.49 1.92 -23.57
CA TRP A 32 16.71 0.67 -23.44
C TRP A 32 17.61 -0.58 -23.41
N THR A 33 18.61 -0.58 -22.53
CA THR A 33 19.31 -1.80 -22.06
C THR A 33 20.04 -1.48 -20.75
N ARG A 34 19.32 -1.45 -19.63
CA ARG A 34 19.92 -1.57 -18.29
C ARG A 34 19.46 -2.86 -17.64
N ASP A 35 20.39 -3.80 -17.65
CA ASP A 35 20.40 -5.10 -17.02
C ASP A 35 19.59 -5.15 -15.69
N ASN A 36 18.51 -5.95 -15.68
CA ASN A 36 17.58 -6.10 -14.56
C ASN A 36 18.12 -7.02 -13.46
N GLY A 37 19.39 -6.79 -13.07
CA GLY A 37 20.04 -7.46 -11.94
C GLY A 37 20.05 -8.99 -12.00
N GLY A 38 20.10 -9.56 -13.20
CA GLY A 38 20.06 -11.02 -13.42
C GLY A 38 18.68 -11.67 -13.30
N LEU A 39 17.55 -10.93 -13.25
CA LEU A 39 16.22 -11.55 -13.16
C LEU A 39 15.93 -12.39 -14.40
N TYR A 40 16.15 -11.83 -15.60
CA TYR A 40 15.91 -12.55 -16.85
C TYR A 40 16.76 -13.81 -16.94
N ASP A 41 18.05 -13.72 -16.61
CA ASP A 41 18.96 -14.87 -16.60
C ASP A 41 18.50 -15.94 -15.61
N CYS A 42 18.04 -15.55 -14.41
CA CYS A 42 17.50 -16.50 -13.43
C CYS A 42 16.24 -17.19 -13.96
N LEU A 43 15.28 -16.44 -14.53
CA LEU A 43 14.06 -16.99 -15.10
C LEU A 43 14.36 -17.94 -16.26
N TRP A 44 15.24 -17.54 -17.19
CA TRP A 44 15.64 -18.35 -18.33
C TRP A 44 16.37 -19.63 -17.90
N ASN A 45 17.30 -19.54 -16.94
CA ASN A 45 18.00 -20.70 -16.38
C ASN A 45 17.07 -21.63 -15.58
N ALA A 46 15.96 -21.12 -15.05
CA ALA A 46 14.89 -21.92 -14.46
C ALA A 46 13.96 -22.59 -15.50
N GLY A 47 14.16 -22.34 -16.80
CA GLY A 47 13.32 -22.86 -17.89
C GLY A 47 12.03 -22.06 -18.10
N LEU A 48 11.96 -20.82 -17.63
CA LEU A 48 10.82 -19.93 -17.78
C LEU A 48 11.05 -18.96 -18.94
N SER A 49 9.97 -18.64 -19.67
CA SER A 49 10.00 -17.71 -20.81
C SER A 49 9.34 -16.38 -20.43
N PRO A 50 10.10 -15.38 -19.92
CA PRO A 50 9.55 -14.06 -19.60
C PRO A 50 9.24 -13.25 -20.87
N VAL A 51 8.00 -12.78 -20.98
CA VAL A 51 7.62 -11.78 -21.99
C VAL A 51 7.99 -10.38 -21.47
N THR A 52 8.58 -9.57 -22.32
CA THR A 52 9.06 -8.21 -22.02
C THR A 52 8.43 -7.20 -22.97
N THR A 53 8.45 -5.90 -22.63
CA THR A 53 7.97 -4.83 -23.53
C THR A 53 8.70 -4.75 -24.88
N SER A 54 9.86 -5.39 -25.01
CA SER A 54 10.63 -5.49 -26.25
C SER A 54 10.43 -6.82 -27.01
N SER A 55 9.59 -7.73 -26.50
CA SER A 55 9.29 -9.01 -27.12
C SER A 55 8.27 -8.85 -28.25
N SER A 56 8.40 -9.59 -29.34
CA SER A 56 7.34 -9.71 -30.37
C SER A 56 6.00 -10.10 -29.75
N ASP A 57 6.07 -10.97 -28.75
CA ASP A 57 4.92 -11.62 -28.16
C ASP A 57 4.12 -10.67 -27.25
N TYR A 58 4.73 -9.57 -26.82
CA TYR A 58 4.05 -8.47 -26.14
C TYR A 58 3.02 -7.77 -27.06
N ALA A 59 3.27 -7.78 -28.37
CA ALA A 59 2.30 -7.29 -29.35
C ALA A 59 1.17 -8.31 -29.61
N SER A 60 1.42 -9.62 -29.58
CA SER A 60 0.36 -10.64 -29.67
C SER A 60 -0.48 -10.74 -28.39
N ASP A 61 0.13 -10.56 -27.21
CA ASP A 61 -0.56 -10.41 -25.92
C ASP A 61 -1.50 -9.20 -25.90
N SER A 62 -1.24 -8.21 -26.77
CA SER A 62 -2.15 -7.09 -26.96
C SER A 62 -3.40 -7.46 -27.78
N GLY A 63 -3.31 -8.48 -28.64
CA GLY A 63 -4.42 -9.08 -29.39
C GLY A 63 -5.30 -10.00 -28.53
N GLU A 64 -4.72 -10.83 -27.66
CA GLU A 64 -5.47 -11.58 -26.64
C GLU A 64 -6.02 -10.71 -25.50
N SER A 65 -5.86 -9.39 -25.59
CA SER A 65 -6.31 -8.41 -24.59
C SER A 65 -5.73 -8.62 -23.18
N ARG A 66 -4.64 -9.37 -23.05
CA ARG A 66 -3.87 -9.43 -21.81
C ARG A 66 -3.23 -8.07 -21.54
N PHE A 67 -2.79 -7.31 -22.54
CA PHE A 67 -2.29 -5.94 -22.35
C PHE A 67 -2.90 -4.98 -23.37
N PRO A 68 -3.00 -3.66 -23.15
CA PRO A 68 -2.84 -2.87 -21.91
C PRO A 68 -3.84 -3.20 -20.77
N ALA A 69 -3.67 -2.51 -19.63
CA ALA A 69 -4.51 -2.65 -18.43
C ALA A 69 -5.96 -2.19 -18.63
N TYR A 70 -6.88 -2.68 -17.79
CA TYR A 70 -8.31 -2.32 -17.81
C TYR A 70 -8.55 -0.82 -17.72
N ASN A 71 -7.96 -0.15 -16.71
CA ASN A 71 -8.01 1.30 -16.59
C ASN A 71 -6.94 1.95 -17.48
N GLN A 72 -7.35 2.53 -18.61
CA GLN A 72 -6.46 3.21 -19.56
C GLN A 72 -5.69 4.37 -18.94
N ARG A 73 -6.19 4.99 -17.85
CA ARG A 73 -5.50 6.05 -17.09
C ARG A 73 -4.24 5.55 -16.38
N LEU A 74 -4.15 4.25 -16.07
CA LEU A 74 -3.09 3.66 -15.24
C LEU A 74 -2.42 2.47 -15.95
N GLN A 75 -1.31 2.76 -16.62
CA GLN A 75 -0.54 1.79 -17.40
C GLN A 75 0.87 1.61 -16.81
N PRO A 76 1.02 0.88 -15.69
CA PRO A 76 2.33 0.56 -15.14
C PRO A 76 3.10 -0.39 -16.06
N GLU A 77 4.40 -0.14 -16.22
CA GLU A 77 5.28 -0.96 -17.07
C GLU A 77 5.88 -2.13 -16.26
N PRO A 78 5.57 -3.39 -16.58
CA PRO A 78 6.15 -4.52 -15.87
C PRO A 78 7.64 -4.71 -16.23
N THR A 79 8.42 -5.24 -15.30
CA THR A 79 9.78 -5.74 -15.62
C THR A 79 9.69 -6.92 -16.57
N ALA A 80 8.84 -7.89 -16.26
CA ALA A 80 8.59 -9.06 -17.10
C ALA A 80 7.22 -9.63 -16.78
N ILE A 81 6.69 -10.44 -17.69
CA ILE A 81 5.43 -11.16 -17.54
C ILE A 81 5.70 -12.65 -17.74
N LEU A 82 5.08 -13.49 -16.91
CA LEU A 82 5.13 -14.94 -17.02
C LEU A 82 3.71 -15.50 -17.08
N TYR A 83 3.53 -16.51 -17.93
CA TYR A 83 2.30 -17.29 -18.07
C TYR A 83 2.50 -18.72 -17.59
N PRO A 84 2.74 -18.97 -16.28
CA PRO A 84 2.99 -20.30 -15.78
C PRO A 84 1.75 -21.20 -15.94
N SER A 85 1.99 -22.49 -16.15
CA SER A 85 0.99 -23.55 -16.21
C SER A 85 1.01 -24.46 -14.98
N SER A 86 1.92 -24.23 -14.02
CA SER A 86 2.07 -25.03 -12.81
C SER A 86 2.50 -24.22 -11.58
N GLN A 87 2.26 -24.74 -10.38
CA GLN A 87 2.68 -24.11 -9.11
C GLN A 87 4.21 -24.07 -8.99
N GLU A 88 4.91 -25.05 -9.57
CA GLU A 88 6.36 -25.16 -9.60
C GLU A 88 7.00 -24.00 -10.37
N GLN A 89 6.43 -23.63 -11.53
CA GLN A 89 6.89 -22.48 -12.32
C GLN A 89 6.69 -21.16 -11.57
N ILE A 90 5.58 -21.02 -10.83
CA ILE A 90 5.35 -19.87 -9.95
C ILE A 90 6.40 -19.83 -8.83
N ALA A 91 6.70 -20.97 -8.18
CA ALA A 91 7.71 -21.06 -7.13
C ALA A 91 9.11 -20.70 -7.62
N GLN A 92 9.50 -21.16 -8.82
CA GLN A 92 10.76 -20.77 -9.48
C GLN A 92 10.81 -19.27 -9.76
N ALA A 93 9.72 -18.69 -10.28
CA ALA A 93 9.63 -17.25 -10.55
C ALA A 93 9.76 -16.40 -9.26
N LEU A 94 9.09 -16.81 -8.18
CA LEU A 94 9.17 -16.17 -6.87
C LEU A 94 10.59 -16.25 -6.28
N SER A 95 11.28 -17.38 -6.43
CA SER A 95 12.69 -17.52 -6.06
C SER A 95 13.58 -16.50 -6.79
N CYS A 96 13.47 -16.41 -8.12
CA CYS A 96 14.23 -15.45 -8.92
C CYS A 96 13.91 -13.98 -8.57
N ALA A 97 12.64 -13.66 -8.33
CA ALA A 97 12.23 -12.34 -7.88
C ALA A 97 12.80 -12.00 -6.48
N SER A 98 12.79 -12.98 -5.55
CA SER A 98 13.36 -12.82 -4.21
C SER A 98 14.88 -12.62 -4.22
N GLN A 99 15.62 -13.33 -5.08
CA GLN A 99 17.08 -13.20 -5.21
C GLN A 99 17.48 -11.81 -5.76
N THR A 100 16.71 -11.30 -6.72
CA THR A 100 16.99 -10.02 -7.38
C THR A 100 16.44 -8.81 -6.62
N GLY A 101 15.38 -9.01 -5.83
CA GLY A 101 14.65 -7.97 -5.10
C GLY A 101 13.52 -7.33 -5.91
N VAL A 102 13.18 -7.88 -7.08
CA VAL A 102 12.06 -7.43 -7.91
C VAL A 102 10.74 -7.83 -7.24
N LYS A 103 9.78 -6.91 -7.21
CA LYS A 103 8.45 -7.15 -6.61
C LYS A 103 7.57 -7.95 -7.56
N VAL A 104 6.64 -8.70 -6.99
CA VAL A 104 5.78 -9.62 -7.74
C VAL A 104 4.32 -9.23 -7.54
N SER A 105 3.55 -9.28 -8.63
CA SER A 105 2.09 -9.19 -8.60
C SER A 105 1.47 -10.31 -9.42
N ALA A 106 0.43 -10.92 -8.87
CA ALA A 106 -0.35 -11.94 -9.57
C ALA A 106 -1.55 -11.32 -10.29
N ARG A 107 -1.88 -11.85 -11.47
CA ARG A 107 -2.96 -11.36 -12.31
C ARG A 107 -3.94 -12.49 -12.67
N GLY A 108 -5.20 -12.32 -12.25
CA GLY A 108 -6.34 -13.05 -12.82
C GLY A 108 -6.91 -12.29 -14.03
N GLY A 109 -8.18 -11.91 -14.00
CA GLY A 109 -8.83 -11.18 -15.11
C GLY A 109 -8.36 -9.75 -15.40
N GLY A 110 -7.45 -9.18 -14.60
CA GLY A 110 -6.86 -7.85 -14.85
C GLY A 110 -7.74 -6.63 -14.55
N HIS A 111 -8.94 -6.81 -14.00
CA HIS A 111 -9.97 -5.77 -13.79
C HIS A 111 -9.70 -4.74 -12.67
N SER A 112 -8.49 -4.69 -12.11
CA SER A 112 -8.16 -3.79 -10.99
C SER A 112 -8.27 -2.32 -11.41
N TYR A 113 -9.06 -1.52 -10.69
CA TYR A 113 -9.26 -0.10 -10.98
C TYR A 113 -7.98 0.74 -10.87
N ALA A 114 -7.04 0.28 -10.03
CA ALA A 114 -5.70 0.85 -9.86
C ALA A 114 -4.57 0.08 -10.60
N SER A 115 -4.92 -0.86 -11.51
CA SER A 115 -3.94 -1.71 -12.23
C SER A 115 -2.98 -2.52 -11.34
N TYR A 116 -3.39 -2.92 -10.13
CA TYR A 116 -2.56 -3.66 -9.16
C TYR A 116 -2.26 -5.10 -9.56
N GLY A 117 -3.03 -5.71 -10.47
CA GLY A 117 -2.62 -6.95 -11.14
C GLY A 117 -1.36 -6.78 -12.02
N LEU A 118 -0.97 -5.54 -12.30
CA LEU A 118 0.27 -5.16 -13.00
C LEU A 118 1.27 -4.48 -12.07
N GLY A 119 1.20 -4.72 -10.75
CA GLY A 119 2.08 -4.11 -9.76
C GLY A 119 1.64 -2.72 -9.29
N GLY A 120 0.80 -2.00 -10.05
CA GLY A 120 0.37 -0.62 -9.74
C GLY A 120 1.42 0.45 -10.01
N ASP A 121 2.69 0.12 -9.80
CA ASP A 121 3.89 0.87 -10.19
C ASP A 121 4.70 0.11 -11.24
N ASN A 122 5.60 0.81 -11.94
CA ASN A 122 6.54 0.18 -12.87
C ASN A 122 7.54 -0.74 -12.14
N GLY A 123 7.99 -1.80 -12.82
CA GLY A 123 9.11 -2.63 -12.37
C GLY A 123 8.73 -3.87 -11.53
N ALA A 124 7.49 -4.35 -11.67
CA ALA A 124 7.05 -5.62 -11.09
C ALA A 124 7.23 -6.79 -12.08
N LEU A 125 7.55 -7.98 -11.55
CA LEU A 125 7.35 -9.25 -12.26
C LEU A 125 5.87 -9.64 -12.15
N ILE A 126 5.23 -9.86 -13.29
CA ILE A 126 3.80 -10.22 -13.35
C ILE A 126 3.67 -11.72 -13.53
N ILE A 127 2.92 -12.35 -12.63
CA ILE A 127 2.52 -13.76 -12.72
C ILE A 127 1.07 -13.78 -13.21
N ASP A 128 0.89 -13.94 -14.51
CA ASP A 128 -0.44 -14.00 -15.13
C ASP A 128 -0.97 -15.44 -15.08
N LEU A 129 -2.09 -15.60 -14.40
CA LEU A 129 -2.71 -16.88 -14.11
C LEU A 129 -3.61 -17.37 -15.26
N GLY A 130 -3.53 -16.75 -16.44
CA GLY A 130 -4.41 -17.02 -17.58
C GLY A 130 -4.38 -18.45 -18.12
N ASN A 131 -3.44 -19.29 -17.70
CA ASN A 131 -3.39 -20.72 -18.00
C ASN A 131 -4.06 -21.61 -16.91
N PHE A 132 -4.31 -21.07 -15.71
CA PHE A 132 -5.05 -21.75 -14.64
C PHE A 132 -6.56 -21.59 -14.87
N ARG A 133 -7.10 -22.25 -15.91
CA ARG A 133 -8.51 -22.16 -16.32
C ARG A 133 -9.36 -23.40 -16.06
N ASN A 134 -8.80 -24.47 -15.48
CA ASN A 134 -9.60 -25.67 -15.21
C ASN A 134 -10.79 -25.36 -14.28
N ILE A 135 -11.98 -25.85 -14.64
CA ILE A 135 -13.20 -25.83 -13.82
C ILE A 135 -13.71 -27.26 -13.73
N SER A 136 -14.05 -27.71 -12.52
CA SER A 136 -14.66 -29.03 -12.30
C SER A 136 -15.60 -28.96 -11.10
N VAL A 137 -16.68 -29.75 -11.12
CA VAL A 137 -17.66 -29.86 -10.05
C VAL A 137 -17.68 -31.32 -9.56
N ASP A 138 -17.66 -31.54 -8.25
CA ASP A 138 -17.76 -32.88 -7.65
C ASP A 138 -19.22 -33.34 -7.44
N ASP A 139 -19.41 -34.60 -7.05
CA ASP A 139 -20.74 -35.19 -6.82
C ASP A 139 -21.53 -34.51 -5.68
N ASN A 140 -20.88 -33.71 -4.82
CA ASN A 140 -21.52 -32.91 -3.77
C ASN A 140 -21.91 -31.50 -4.26
N GLY A 141 -21.55 -31.14 -5.50
CA GLY A 141 -21.73 -29.81 -6.05
C GLY A 141 -20.61 -28.82 -5.68
N ARG A 142 -19.45 -29.27 -5.20
CA ARG A 142 -18.31 -28.39 -4.91
C ARG A 142 -17.51 -28.11 -6.16
N ALA A 143 -17.18 -26.85 -6.39
CA ALA A 143 -16.44 -26.43 -7.58
C ALA A 143 -14.96 -26.22 -7.27
N ARG A 144 -14.08 -26.72 -8.13
CA ARG A 144 -12.66 -26.36 -8.19
C ARG A 144 -12.47 -25.44 -9.37
N ILE A 145 -12.10 -24.19 -9.12
CA ILE A 145 -12.03 -23.12 -10.13
C ILE A 145 -10.61 -22.54 -10.16
N GLY A 146 -9.92 -22.71 -11.28
CA GLY A 146 -8.63 -22.08 -11.53
C GLY A 146 -8.72 -20.55 -11.49
N ALA A 147 -7.75 -19.90 -10.85
CA ALA A 147 -7.78 -18.46 -10.54
C ALA A 147 -7.65 -17.54 -11.76
N GLY A 148 -7.30 -18.08 -12.93
CA GLY A 148 -7.31 -17.36 -14.21
C GLY A 148 -8.70 -17.13 -14.78
N ASN A 149 -9.70 -17.91 -14.36
CA ASN A 149 -11.05 -17.87 -14.89
C ASN A 149 -11.77 -16.54 -14.64
N ARG A 150 -12.70 -16.21 -15.55
CA ARG A 150 -13.57 -15.04 -15.48
C ARG A 150 -14.99 -15.44 -15.11
N LEU A 151 -15.75 -14.51 -14.54
CA LEU A 151 -17.06 -14.80 -13.94
C LEU A 151 -18.05 -15.36 -14.97
N GLY A 152 -18.02 -14.87 -16.21
CA GLY A 152 -18.89 -15.36 -17.28
C GLY A 152 -18.70 -16.85 -17.60
N ASP A 153 -17.46 -17.28 -17.84
CA ASP A 153 -17.14 -18.70 -18.08
C ASP A 153 -17.47 -19.58 -16.86
N ILE A 154 -17.30 -19.04 -15.64
CA ILE A 154 -17.65 -19.73 -14.40
C ILE A 154 -19.17 -19.92 -14.30
N TYR A 155 -19.97 -18.90 -14.61
CA TYR A 155 -21.43 -19.03 -14.58
C TYR A 155 -21.93 -20.05 -15.61
N LEU A 156 -21.38 -20.05 -16.83
CA LEU A 156 -21.69 -21.06 -17.83
C LEU A 156 -21.31 -22.48 -17.35
N ALA A 157 -20.06 -22.68 -16.95
CA ALA A 157 -19.56 -23.99 -16.53
C ALA A 157 -20.23 -24.55 -15.27
N LEU A 158 -20.69 -23.70 -14.34
CA LEU A 158 -21.47 -24.15 -13.17
C LEU A 158 -22.93 -24.44 -13.52
N ASN A 159 -23.52 -23.66 -14.42
CA ASN A 159 -24.91 -23.85 -14.85
C ASN A 159 -25.13 -25.20 -15.56
N ASP A 160 -24.13 -25.72 -16.27
CA ASP A 160 -24.15 -27.06 -16.87
C ASP A 160 -24.36 -28.19 -15.83
N TYR A 161 -23.99 -27.96 -14.57
CA TYR A 161 -24.22 -28.86 -13.43
C TYR A 161 -25.42 -28.43 -12.56
N GLY A 162 -26.21 -27.45 -13.01
CA GLY A 162 -27.30 -26.86 -12.23
C GLY A 162 -26.82 -26.13 -10.97
N ARG A 163 -25.60 -25.59 -10.98
CA ARG A 163 -24.97 -24.90 -9.84
C ARG A 163 -24.81 -23.40 -10.09
N ALA A 164 -24.69 -22.66 -8.99
CA ALA A 164 -24.53 -21.22 -8.95
C ALA A 164 -23.63 -20.79 -7.77
N ILE A 165 -23.06 -19.59 -7.86
CA ILE A 165 -22.33 -18.91 -6.78
C ILE A 165 -22.78 -17.45 -6.69
N ALA A 166 -22.62 -16.84 -5.52
CA ALA A 166 -22.68 -15.38 -5.40
C ALA A 166 -21.33 -14.79 -5.85
N ALA A 167 -21.37 -14.00 -6.93
CA ALA A 167 -20.26 -13.20 -7.45
C ALA A 167 -20.83 -12.00 -8.25
N GLY A 168 -19.95 -11.15 -8.77
CA GLY A 168 -20.31 -9.94 -9.51
C GLY A 168 -20.95 -10.17 -10.88
N VAL A 169 -21.51 -9.10 -11.46
CA VAL A 169 -22.27 -9.16 -12.73
C VAL A 169 -21.38 -9.14 -13.97
N CYS A 170 -20.26 -8.40 -13.96
CA CYS A 170 -19.39 -8.25 -15.13
C CYS A 170 -18.68 -9.57 -15.47
N GLU A 171 -19.01 -10.14 -16.63
CA GLU A 171 -18.52 -11.42 -17.15
C GLU A 171 -17.00 -11.45 -17.29
N ALA A 172 -16.37 -10.33 -17.69
CA ALA A 172 -14.93 -10.18 -17.84
C ALA A 172 -14.13 -10.08 -16.53
N VAL A 173 -14.77 -9.95 -15.35
CA VAL A 173 -14.04 -9.91 -14.07
C VAL A 173 -13.43 -11.28 -13.77
N GLY A 174 -12.19 -11.32 -13.24
CA GLY A 174 -11.52 -12.58 -12.90
C GLY A 174 -11.68 -12.97 -11.44
N ILE A 175 -12.00 -14.25 -11.19
CA ILE A 175 -12.19 -14.78 -9.82
C ILE A 175 -10.96 -14.58 -8.93
N GLY A 176 -9.76 -14.65 -9.53
CA GLY A 176 -8.46 -14.47 -8.86
C GLY A 176 -8.37 -13.25 -7.95
N GLY A 177 -8.84 -12.09 -8.42
CA GLY A 177 -8.91 -10.87 -7.61
C GLY A 177 -10.25 -10.74 -6.88
N HIS A 178 -11.35 -11.04 -7.57
CA HIS A 178 -12.70 -10.83 -7.06
C HIS A 178 -12.96 -11.56 -5.73
N ALA A 179 -12.71 -12.88 -5.69
CA ALA A 179 -12.83 -13.69 -4.48
C ALA A 179 -11.67 -13.48 -3.48
N GLY A 180 -10.50 -13.02 -3.96
CA GLY A 180 -9.36 -12.70 -3.10
C GLY A 180 -9.58 -11.48 -2.18
N PHE A 181 -10.61 -10.69 -2.48
CA PHE A 181 -10.97 -9.43 -1.82
C PHE A 181 -12.46 -9.35 -1.41
N GLY A 182 -13.11 -10.50 -1.22
CA GLY A 182 -14.55 -10.60 -0.98
C GLY A 182 -15.28 -11.07 -2.23
N GLY A 183 -15.75 -10.13 -3.05
CA GLY A 183 -16.49 -10.40 -4.28
C GLY A 183 -17.99 -10.32 -4.05
N PHE A 184 -18.61 -9.25 -4.54
CA PHE A 184 -20.02 -8.95 -4.33
C PHE A 184 -20.78 -8.99 -5.66
N GLY A 185 -22.04 -9.42 -5.58
CA GLY A 185 -23.09 -9.20 -6.57
C GLY A 185 -24.47 -9.51 -5.96
N LEU A 186 -25.53 -9.38 -6.74
CA LEU A 186 -26.92 -9.46 -6.26
C LEU A 186 -27.32 -10.70 -5.41
N PRO A 187 -26.76 -11.92 -5.61
CA PRO A 187 -27.05 -13.07 -4.73
C PRO A 187 -26.37 -13.01 -3.35
N SER A 188 -25.47 -12.04 -3.09
CA SER A 188 -24.60 -12.08 -1.91
C SER A 188 -25.33 -11.90 -0.58
N ARG A 189 -26.51 -11.28 -0.57
CA ARG A 189 -27.37 -11.23 0.63
C ARG A 189 -27.95 -12.60 1.00
N MET A 190 -28.01 -13.53 0.04
CA MET A 190 -28.47 -14.91 0.21
C MET A 190 -27.34 -15.88 0.59
N TRP A 191 -26.15 -15.73 0.00
CA TRP A 191 -25.05 -16.72 0.09
C TRP A 191 -23.71 -16.17 0.60
N GLY A 192 -23.61 -14.87 0.86
CA GLY A 192 -22.37 -14.20 1.27
C GLY A 192 -21.56 -13.72 0.07
N PHE A 193 -20.37 -13.18 0.32
CA PHE A 193 -19.43 -12.81 -0.75
C PHE A 193 -18.88 -14.07 -1.45
N THR A 194 -18.27 -13.92 -2.62
CA THR A 194 -17.56 -15.01 -3.32
C THR A 194 -16.52 -15.69 -2.41
N SER A 195 -15.85 -14.92 -1.55
CA SER A 195 -14.88 -15.41 -0.58
C SER A 195 -15.49 -16.24 0.56
N ASP A 196 -16.77 -16.06 0.89
CA ASP A 196 -17.46 -16.82 1.94
C ASP A 196 -17.77 -18.25 1.51
N GLN A 197 -17.96 -18.45 0.22
CA GLN A 197 -18.18 -19.76 -0.40
C GLN A 197 -16.88 -20.57 -0.54
N VAL A 198 -15.70 -19.98 -0.31
CA VAL A 198 -14.42 -20.69 -0.45
C VAL A 198 -14.19 -21.60 0.76
N ILE A 199 -14.02 -22.90 0.50
CA ILE A 199 -13.75 -23.94 1.49
C ILE A 199 -12.29 -24.39 1.52
N ALA A 200 -11.57 -24.25 0.40
CA ALA A 200 -10.13 -24.50 0.35
C ALA A 200 -9.42 -23.69 -0.76
N TYR A 201 -8.10 -23.60 -0.67
CA TYR A 201 -7.24 -22.94 -1.66
C TYR A 201 -6.08 -23.84 -2.11
N ASP A 202 -5.68 -23.74 -3.39
CA ASP A 202 -4.35 -24.17 -3.87
C ASP A 202 -3.51 -22.90 -4.13
N VAL A 203 -2.38 -22.74 -3.44
CA VAL A 203 -1.61 -21.49 -3.39
C VAL A 203 -0.09 -21.69 -3.48
N VAL A 204 0.64 -20.66 -3.91
CA VAL A 204 2.09 -20.55 -3.76
C VAL A 204 2.44 -19.35 -2.89
N LEU A 205 3.17 -19.59 -1.80
CA LEU A 205 3.61 -18.56 -0.86
C LEU A 205 4.82 -17.79 -1.39
N ALA A 206 5.09 -16.60 -0.85
CA ALA A 206 6.22 -15.75 -1.27
C ALA A 206 7.61 -16.42 -1.19
N ASN A 207 7.78 -17.45 -0.36
CA ASN A 207 9.01 -18.25 -0.26
C ASN A 207 9.08 -19.43 -1.26
N GLY A 208 8.13 -19.55 -2.20
CA GLY A 208 8.01 -20.65 -3.15
C GLY A 208 7.31 -21.91 -2.62
N THR A 209 6.87 -21.94 -1.36
CA THR A 209 6.14 -23.11 -0.81
C THR A 209 4.78 -23.23 -1.49
N SER A 210 4.54 -24.36 -2.17
CA SER A 210 3.24 -24.70 -2.74
C SER A 210 2.40 -25.46 -1.71
N LEU A 211 1.16 -25.04 -1.52
CA LEU A 211 0.17 -25.70 -0.66
C LEU A 211 -1.07 -26.02 -1.49
N THR A 212 -1.59 -27.24 -1.35
CA THR A 212 -2.83 -27.69 -2.02
C THR A 212 -3.86 -28.11 -0.97
N ASN A 213 -5.14 -27.86 -1.26
CA ASN A 213 -6.25 -28.12 -0.34
C ASN A 213 -6.02 -27.50 1.06
N LEU A 214 -5.57 -26.24 1.07
CA LEU A 214 -5.42 -25.40 2.26
C LEU A 214 -6.80 -25.05 2.78
N THR A 215 -7.14 -25.56 3.97
CA THR A 215 -8.47 -25.48 4.60
C THR A 215 -8.39 -24.75 5.94
N ARG A 216 -9.55 -24.28 6.44
CA ARG A 216 -9.69 -23.62 7.75
C ARG A 216 -9.07 -24.44 8.88
N ASP A 217 -9.29 -25.75 8.92
CA ASP A 217 -8.80 -26.61 10.01
C ASP A 217 -7.29 -26.88 9.96
N LYS A 218 -6.70 -26.94 8.76
CA LYS A 218 -5.27 -27.22 8.58
C LYS A 218 -4.40 -25.97 8.72
N ASN A 219 -4.90 -24.82 8.28
CA ASN A 219 -4.11 -23.58 8.18
C ASN A 219 -4.96 -22.35 8.59
N PRO A 220 -5.55 -22.31 9.79
CA PRO A 220 -6.59 -21.34 10.16
C PRO A 220 -6.18 -19.87 9.97
N ASP A 221 -4.98 -19.48 10.38
CA ASP A 221 -4.49 -18.11 10.22
C ASP A 221 -4.33 -17.70 8.75
N LEU A 222 -3.78 -18.58 7.92
CA LEU A 222 -3.56 -18.28 6.51
C LEU A 222 -4.88 -18.34 5.74
N PHE A 223 -5.74 -19.33 6.00
CA PHE A 223 -7.08 -19.40 5.44
C PHE A 223 -7.89 -18.13 5.74
N TRP A 224 -7.86 -17.66 6.99
CA TRP A 224 -8.48 -16.41 7.43
C TRP A 224 -7.95 -15.20 6.65
N ALA A 225 -6.63 -15.10 6.43
CA ALA A 225 -6.00 -14.03 5.68
C ALA A 225 -6.22 -14.11 4.15
N LEU A 226 -6.40 -15.31 3.60
CA LEU A 226 -6.76 -15.49 2.19
C LEU A 226 -8.24 -15.11 1.94
N ASN A 227 -9.12 -15.34 2.91
CA ASN A 227 -10.52 -14.96 2.84
C ASN A 227 -10.68 -13.44 3.08
N GLY A 228 -10.39 -12.62 2.05
CA GLY A 228 -10.54 -11.17 2.05
C GLY A 228 -9.28 -10.37 1.72
N ALA A 229 -8.08 -10.96 1.84
CA ALA A 229 -6.81 -10.26 1.56
C ALA A 229 -5.81 -11.09 0.73
N ALA A 230 -6.24 -12.17 0.06
CA ALA A 230 -5.36 -13.20 -0.50
C ALA A 230 -4.13 -12.72 -1.29
N PRO A 231 -4.22 -11.74 -2.21
CA PRO A 231 -3.06 -11.30 -3.00
C PRO A 231 -1.92 -10.69 -2.17
N ASN A 232 -2.14 -10.38 -0.88
CA ASN A 232 -1.09 -9.95 0.04
C ASN A 232 -0.28 -11.10 0.65
N PHE A 233 -0.74 -12.35 0.58
CA PHE A 233 -0.16 -13.48 1.30
C PHE A 233 0.32 -14.61 0.40
N ALA A 234 -0.38 -14.85 -0.72
CA ALA A 234 -0.03 -15.92 -1.65
C ALA A 234 -0.53 -15.64 -3.06
N ILE A 235 0.07 -16.31 -4.03
CA ILE A 235 -0.49 -16.44 -5.38
C ILE A 235 -1.47 -17.61 -5.35
N VAL A 236 -2.77 -17.30 -5.35
CA VAL A 236 -3.82 -18.32 -5.44
C VAL A 236 -3.89 -18.85 -6.86
N THR A 237 -3.85 -20.17 -7.01
CA THR A 237 -3.92 -20.88 -8.31
C THR A 237 -5.26 -21.56 -8.54
N THR A 238 -5.89 -22.06 -7.48
CA THR A 238 -7.25 -22.64 -7.50
C THR A 238 -8.02 -22.21 -6.26
N TYR A 239 -9.27 -21.81 -6.45
CA TYR A 239 -10.27 -21.70 -5.39
C TYR A 239 -11.13 -22.96 -5.39
N HIS A 240 -11.38 -23.54 -4.21
CA HIS A 240 -12.35 -24.63 -4.04
C HIS A 240 -13.57 -24.02 -3.32
N LEU A 241 -14.73 -24.03 -3.96
CA LEU A 241 -15.96 -23.39 -3.47
C LEU A 241 -17.03 -24.42 -3.16
N GLU A 242 -17.73 -24.22 -2.05
CA GLU A 242 -19.07 -24.76 -1.82
C GLU A 242 -20.03 -23.92 -2.69
N THR A 243 -20.71 -24.54 -3.65
CA THR A 243 -21.65 -23.84 -4.54
C THR A 243 -23.09 -24.07 -4.09
N HIS A 244 -24.03 -23.34 -4.67
CA HIS A 244 -25.47 -23.50 -4.42
C HIS A 244 -26.17 -24.12 -5.64
N HIS A 245 -27.37 -24.66 -5.47
CA HIS A 245 -28.22 -25.01 -6.61
C HIS A 245 -28.61 -23.71 -7.34
N ALA A 246 -28.52 -23.72 -8.68
CA ALA A 246 -29.01 -22.61 -9.49
C ALA A 246 -30.53 -22.42 -9.24
N PRO A 247 -30.99 -21.22 -8.88
CA PRO A 247 -32.41 -20.94 -8.73
C PRO A 247 -33.19 -21.29 -9.99
N ALA A 248 -34.23 -22.14 -9.85
CA ALA A 248 -35.07 -22.57 -10.96
C ALA A 248 -35.85 -21.41 -11.63
N THR A 249 -35.92 -20.25 -10.96
CA THR A 249 -36.49 -19.02 -11.50
C THR A 249 -35.76 -17.83 -10.91
N ALA A 250 -35.46 -16.86 -11.77
CA ALA A 250 -34.97 -15.54 -11.41
C ALA A 250 -35.94 -14.51 -11.98
N VAL A 251 -36.46 -13.61 -11.14
CA VAL A 251 -37.33 -12.51 -11.57
C VAL A 251 -36.54 -11.21 -11.55
N THR A 252 -36.13 -10.74 -12.72
CA THR A 252 -35.46 -9.44 -12.88
C THR A 252 -36.50 -8.33 -12.85
N TYR A 253 -36.23 -7.27 -12.10
CA TYR A 253 -37.13 -6.12 -12.02
C TYR A 253 -36.37 -4.79 -12.05
N SER A 254 -37.05 -3.74 -12.51
CA SER A 254 -36.54 -2.37 -12.52
C SER A 254 -37.67 -1.35 -12.37
N TYR A 255 -37.40 -0.30 -11.61
CA TYR A 255 -38.18 0.91 -11.41
C TYR A 255 -37.33 2.09 -11.90
N TYR A 256 -37.50 2.46 -13.16
CA TYR A 256 -36.67 3.45 -13.84
C TYR A 256 -37.36 4.82 -13.92
N TYR A 257 -36.71 5.85 -13.39
CA TYR A 257 -37.10 7.24 -13.55
C TYR A 257 -36.24 7.92 -14.62
N ASP A 258 -36.89 8.40 -15.68
CA ASP A 258 -36.27 9.31 -16.64
C ASP A 258 -36.31 10.74 -16.08
N SER A 259 -35.15 11.40 -16.05
CA SER A 259 -34.97 12.81 -15.68
C SER A 259 -35.72 13.23 -14.39
N PRO A 260 -35.59 12.48 -13.27
CA PRO A 260 -36.30 12.79 -12.02
C PRO A 260 -35.85 14.13 -11.43
N SER A 261 -36.74 14.77 -10.66
CA SER A 261 -36.33 15.85 -9.77
C SER A 261 -35.43 15.31 -8.64
N THR A 262 -34.56 16.17 -8.09
CA THR A 262 -33.74 15.89 -6.90
C THR A 262 -34.57 15.26 -5.77
N VAL A 263 -35.75 15.84 -5.49
CA VAL A 263 -36.66 15.36 -4.43
C VAL A 263 -37.21 13.97 -4.74
N ASN A 264 -37.60 13.68 -5.99
CA ASN A 264 -38.12 12.36 -6.34
C ASN A 264 -37.03 11.29 -6.26
N ALA A 265 -35.82 11.57 -6.77
CA ALA A 265 -34.71 10.63 -6.70
C ALA A 265 -34.26 10.39 -5.24
N ALA A 266 -34.19 11.44 -4.42
CA ALA A 266 -33.90 11.32 -2.99
C ALA A 266 -34.98 10.54 -2.23
N THR A 267 -36.26 10.79 -2.51
CA THR A 267 -37.38 10.04 -1.91
C THR A 267 -37.30 8.57 -2.28
N ALA A 268 -37.16 8.24 -3.57
CA ALA A 268 -37.04 6.86 -4.03
C ALA A 268 -35.81 6.15 -3.43
N PHE A 269 -34.67 6.83 -3.32
CA PHE A 269 -33.47 6.31 -2.67
C PHE A 269 -33.68 6.03 -1.17
N ASN A 270 -34.35 6.93 -0.46
CA ASN A 270 -34.69 6.72 0.95
C ASN A 270 -35.62 5.50 1.12
N SER A 271 -36.63 5.36 0.28
CA SER A 271 -37.53 4.18 0.25
C SER A 271 -36.76 2.88 -0.02
N PHE A 272 -35.82 2.89 -0.98
CA PHE A 272 -34.89 1.78 -1.27
C PHE A 272 -34.05 1.41 -0.03
N ALA A 273 -33.47 2.40 0.65
CA ALA A 273 -32.59 2.18 1.79
C ALA A 273 -33.38 1.68 3.03
N GLU A 274 -34.56 2.22 3.30
CA GLU A 274 -35.40 1.79 4.41
C GLU A 274 -35.94 0.37 4.20
N PHE A 275 -36.52 0.09 3.02
CA PHE A 275 -36.96 -1.25 2.65
C PHE A 275 -35.81 -2.26 2.69
N GLY A 276 -34.65 -1.91 2.15
CA GLY A 276 -33.44 -2.74 2.17
C GLY A 276 -32.96 -3.11 3.58
N ASN A 277 -33.10 -2.20 4.54
CA ASN A 277 -32.70 -2.43 5.93
C ASN A 277 -33.71 -3.28 6.70
N LEU A 278 -35.00 -2.93 6.59
CA LEU A 278 -36.05 -3.44 7.48
C LEU A 278 -36.76 -4.70 6.94
N SER A 279 -36.99 -4.75 5.62
CA SER A 279 -38.00 -5.62 5.00
C SER A 279 -37.44 -6.57 3.94
N ALA A 280 -36.41 -6.18 3.18
CA ALA A 280 -35.90 -6.95 2.06
C ALA A 280 -35.40 -8.35 2.48
N PRO A 281 -35.97 -9.46 1.97
CA PRO A 281 -35.54 -10.82 2.29
C PRO A 281 -34.18 -11.14 1.64
N ALA A 282 -33.46 -12.13 2.18
CA ALA A 282 -32.09 -12.46 1.77
C ALA A 282 -31.91 -12.77 0.28
N ASN A 283 -32.90 -13.44 -0.32
CA ASN A 283 -32.94 -13.85 -1.73
C ASN A 283 -33.53 -12.79 -2.68
N LEU A 284 -33.75 -11.56 -2.20
CA LEU A 284 -33.93 -10.39 -3.04
C LEU A 284 -32.58 -9.67 -3.18
N GLY A 285 -31.98 -9.78 -4.36
CA GLY A 285 -30.95 -8.87 -4.81
C GLY A 285 -31.59 -7.53 -5.18
N LEU A 286 -31.03 -6.43 -4.68
CA LEU A 286 -31.56 -5.08 -4.79
C LEU A 286 -30.40 -4.08 -4.83
N GLN A 287 -30.40 -3.19 -5.84
CA GLN A 287 -29.44 -2.11 -6.01
C GLN A 287 -30.16 -0.84 -6.51
N ALA A 288 -29.49 0.30 -6.38
CA ALA A 288 -29.91 1.55 -7.01
C ALA A 288 -28.80 2.11 -7.90
N THR A 289 -29.14 2.66 -9.06
CA THR A 289 -28.20 3.25 -10.02
C THR A 289 -28.64 4.68 -10.36
N THR A 290 -27.74 5.64 -10.23
CA THR A 290 -27.95 7.04 -10.65
C THR A 290 -27.04 7.36 -11.83
N GLY A 291 -27.61 7.88 -12.92
CA GLY A 291 -26.88 8.47 -14.03
C GLY A 291 -27.17 9.97 -14.17
N ALA A 292 -26.58 10.63 -15.17
CA ALA A 292 -26.69 12.08 -15.36
C ALA A 292 -28.14 12.62 -15.39
N ASN A 293 -29.07 11.86 -16.01
CA ASN A 293 -30.48 12.21 -16.11
C ASN A 293 -31.38 11.02 -15.75
N SER A 294 -30.96 10.15 -14.81
CA SER A 294 -31.72 8.96 -14.47
C SER A 294 -31.51 8.48 -13.05
N PHE A 295 -32.54 7.85 -12.50
CA PHE A 295 -32.45 7.06 -11.27
C PHE A 295 -33.20 5.75 -11.46
N GLU A 296 -32.59 4.65 -11.06
CA GLU A 296 -33.14 3.31 -11.20
C GLU A 296 -33.02 2.55 -9.89
N ILE A 297 -34.09 1.86 -9.47
CA ILE A 297 -33.99 0.78 -8.48
C ILE A 297 -34.26 -0.53 -9.18
N SER A 298 -33.30 -1.45 -9.14
CA SER A 298 -33.38 -2.71 -9.88
C SER A 298 -32.76 -3.88 -9.12
N GLY A 299 -32.98 -5.08 -9.63
CA GLY A 299 -32.37 -6.28 -9.05
C GLY A 299 -33.02 -7.58 -9.53
N VAL A 300 -32.84 -8.63 -8.72
CA VAL A 300 -33.35 -9.97 -9.01
C VAL A 300 -33.93 -10.62 -7.76
N TRP A 301 -35.15 -11.13 -7.87
CA TRP A 301 -35.74 -12.05 -6.90
C TRP A 301 -35.41 -13.49 -7.29
N TYR A 302 -34.65 -14.18 -6.44
CA TYR A 302 -34.29 -15.58 -6.60
C TYR A 302 -35.35 -16.47 -5.94
N GLY A 303 -36.49 -16.62 -6.61
CA GLY A 303 -37.64 -17.36 -6.13
C GLY A 303 -38.81 -17.38 -7.12
N PRO A 304 -39.96 -17.96 -6.74
CA PRO A 304 -41.13 -18.06 -7.61
C PRO A 304 -41.71 -16.68 -7.97
N LYS A 305 -42.12 -16.48 -9.24
CA LYS A 305 -42.75 -15.23 -9.69
C LYS A 305 -44.05 -14.90 -8.95
N ALA A 306 -44.79 -15.91 -8.49
CA ALA A 306 -46.02 -15.71 -7.73
C ALA A 306 -45.79 -14.98 -6.39
N GLU A 307 -44.62 -15.14 -5.78
CA GLU A 307 -44.26 -14.52 -4.49
C GLU A 307 -43.66 -13.12 -4.65
N PHE A 308 -43.05 -12.82 -5.80
CA PHE A 308 -42.35 -11.56 -6.09
C PHE A 308 -43.19 -10.31 -5.73
N TRP A 309 -44.46 -10.29 -6.11
CA TRP A 309 -45.32 -9.14 -5.86
C TRP A 309 -45.51 -8.88 -4.36
N GLY A 310 -45.72 -9.92 -3.55
CA GLY A 310 -45.83 -9.77 -2.09
C GLY A 310 -44.53 -9.33 -1.43
N VAL A 311 -43.38 -9.66 -2.02
CA VAL A 311 -42.05 -9.25 -1.55
C VAL A 311 -41.75 -7.78 -1.87
N ILE A 312 -42.07 -7.32 -3.09
CA ILE A 312 -41.67 -5.99 -3.58
C ILE A 312 -42.69 -4.89 -3.31
N GLN A 313 -43.96 -5.24 -3.06
CA GLN A 313 -45.03 -4.24 -2.85
C GLN A 313 -44.71 -3.20 -1.75
N PRO A 314 -44.13 -3.56 -0.58
CA PRO A 314 -43.81 -2.58 0.46
C PRO A 314 -42.76 -1.53 0.04
N LEU A 315 -41.92 -1.82 -0.97
CA LEU A 315 -41.07 -0.79 -1.58
C LEU A 315 -41.90 0.08 -2.51
N LYS A 316 -42.71 -0.53 -3.39
CA LYS A 316 -43.53 0.17 -4.40
C LYS A 316 -44.52 1.16 -3.78
N ASP A 317 -45.08 0.84 -2.62
CA ASP A 317 -46.05 1.68 -1.91
C ASP A 317 -45.44 3.03 -1.46
N GLU A 318 -44.13 3.07 -1.22
CA GLU A 318 -43.36 4.25 -0.79
C GLU A 318 -42.59 4.93 -1.95
N LEU A 319 -42.69 4.42 -3.19
CA LEU A 319 -42.02 5.03 -4.34
C LEU A 319 -42.78 6.26 -4.86
N PRO A 320 -42.09 7.38 -5.15
CA PRO A 320 -42.74 8.52 -5.80
C PRO A 320 -43.20 8.14 -7.22
N PRO A 321 -44.28 8.77 -7.73
CA PRO A 321 -44.82 8.45 -9.06
C PRO A 321 -43.87 8.88 -10.19
N GLY A 322 -44.05 8.27 -11.37
CA GLY A 322 -43.32 8.64 -12.59
C GLY A 322 -42.21 7.67 -13.02
N TYR A 323 -42.09 6.50 -12.39
CA TYR A 323 -41.22 5.42 -12.87
C TYR A 323 -41.88 4.57 -13.96
N THR A 324 -41.05 3.97 -14.81
CA THR A 324 -41.42 2.83 -15.67
C THR A 324 -41.07 1.54 -14.94
N GLU A 325 -41.99 0.57 -14.91
CA GLU A 325 -41.78 -0.76 -14.33
C GLU A 325 -41.43 -1.78 -15.43
N THR A 326 -40.40 -2.60 -15.18
CA THR A 326 -40.20 -3.86 -15.93
C THR A 326 -40.08 -5.03 -14.95
N VAL A 327 -40.74 -6.16 -15.26
CA VAL A 327 -40.73 -7.38 -14.44
C VAL A 327 -40.77 -8.62 -15.32
N GLU A 328 -39.62 -9.28 -15.46
CA GLU A 328 -39.42 -10.46 -16.31
C GLU A 328 -38.98 -11.66 -15.48
N SER A 329 -39.43 -12.85 -15.87
CA SER A 329 -39.10 -14.11 -15.20
C SER A 329 -38.36 -15.00 -16.17
N MET A 330 -37.17 -15.45 -15.77
CA MET A 330 -36.23 -16.16 -16.62
C MET A 330 -35.44 -17.20 -15.81
N SER A 331 -34.51 -17.90 -16.47
CA SER A 331 -33.59 -18.80 -15.78
C SER A 331 -32.53 -18.02 -14.99
N TRP A 332 -31.82 -18.72 -14.09
CA TRP A 332 -30.64 -18.15 -13.43
C TRP A 332 -29.62 -17.59 -14.42
N ILE A 333 -29.22 -18.36 -15.43
CA ILE A 333 -28.16 -17.96 -16.37
C ILE A 333 -28.60 -16.80 -17.30
N ASP A 334 -29.88 -16.75 -17.67
CA ASP A 334 -30.43 -15.64 -18.45
C ASP A 334 -30.51 -14.35 -17.61
N SER A 335 -30.74 -14.45 -16.29
CA SER A 335 -30.63 -13.29 -15.40
C SER A 335 -29.20 -12.78 -15.30
N ALA A 336 -28.19 -13.67 -15.27
CA ALA A 336 -26.79 -13.27 -15.29
C ALA A 336 -26.40 -12.57 -16.61
N LYS A 337 -26.85 -13.10 -17.76
CA LYS A 337 -26.72 -12.45 -19.08
C LYS A 337 -27.32 -11.04 -19.09
N LYS A 338 -28.58 -10.91 -18.65
CA LYS A 338 -29.28 -9.62 -18.62
C LYS A 338 -28.60 -8.60 -17.72
N LEU A 339 -28.10 -9.01 -16.54
CA LEU A 339 -27.35 -8.15 -15.63
C LEU A 339 -25.97 -7.74 -16.17
N ALA A 340 -25.33 -8.61 -16.94
CA ALA A 340 -24.07 -8.31 -17.64
C ALA A 340 -24.28 -7.44 -18.91
N GLY A 341 -25.52 -7.32 -19.40
CA GLY A 341 -25.83 -6.59 -20.63
C GLY A 341 -25.41 -7.32 -21.91
N THR A 342 -25.29 -8.65 -21.88
CA THR A 342 -24.84 -9.48 -23.02
C THR A 342 -25.63 -10.79 -23.13
N ASP A 343 -25.92 -11.23 -24.36
CA ASP A 343 -26.53 -12.53 -24.63
C ASP A 343 -25.55 -13.71 -24.51
N ASP A 344 -24.24 -13.42 -24.55
CA ASP A 344 -23.14 -14.38 -24.39
C ASP A 344 -22.22 -13.95 -23.24
N LEU A 345 -22.08 -14.83 -22.23
CA LEU A 345 -21.19 -14.65 -21.08
C LEU A 345 -19.78 -15.23 -21.33
N SER A 346 -19.56 -15.94 -22.44
CA SER A 346 -18.28 -16.59 -22.74
C SER A 346 -17.19 -15.55 -22.94
N THR A 347 -16.08 -15.70 -22.22
CA THR A 347 -14.91 -14.82 -22.37
C THR A 347 -13.83 -15.43 -23.28
N HIS A 348 -14.10 -16.61 -23.85
CA HIS A 348 -13.16 -17.32 -24.72
C HIS A 348 -13.02 -16.64 -26.08
N GLY A 349 -11.79 -16.25 -26.45
CA GLY A 349 -11.47 -15.73 -27.78
C GLY A 349 -12.01 -14.32 -28.12
N GLN A 350 -12.76 -13.70 -27.21
CA GLN A 350 -13.21 -12.31 -27.38
C GLN A 350 -12.05 -11.32 -27.10
N MET A 351 -12.15 -10.08 -27.59
CA MET A 351 -11.26 -9.00 -27.13
C MET A 351 -11.72 -8.52 -25.74
N LEU A 352 -11.11 -9.08 -24.71
CA LEU A 352 -11.45 -8.88 -23.30
C LEU A 352 -10.95 -7.53 -22.77
N VAL A 353 -11.54 -6.41 -23.23
CA VAL A 353 -12.45 -5.52 -22.46
C VAL A 353 -12.95 -4.40 -23.39
N SER A 354 -14.16 -3.88 -23.16
CA SER A 354 -14.42 -2.43 -23.32
C SER A 354 -13.54 -1.66 -22.31
N ARG A 355 -12.30 -1.39 -22.71
CA ARG A 355 -11.33 -0.68 -21.86
C ARG A 355 -11.78 0.75 -21.63
N ASP A 356 -11.71 1.20 -20.38
CA ASP A 356 -12.17 2.51 -19.96
C ASP A 356 -11.02 3.34 -19.37
N SER A 357 -11.06 4.66 -19.50
CA SER A 357 -10.17 5.59 -18.80
C SER A 357 -10.97 6.34 -17.75
N PHE A 358 -10.74 6.03 -16.47
CA PHE A 358 -11.66 6.45 -15.41
C PHE A 358 -10.98 6.67 -14.06
N TYR A 359 -11.69 7.37 -13.17
CA TYR A 359 -11.41 7.37 -11.74
C TYR A 359 -12.68 6.94 -10.97
N ALA A 360 -12.47 6.23 -9.87
CA ALA A 360 -13.52 5.70 -9.05
C ALA A 360 -13.13 5.73 -7.57
N LYS A 361 -14.14 5.83 -6.71
CA LYS A 361 -14.06 5.65 -5.26
C LYS A 361 -15.15 4.68 -4.81
N SER A 362 -15.02 4.17 -3.59
CA SER A 362 -16.10 3.46 -2.91
C SER A 362 -16.34 4.01 -1.50
N LEU A 363 -17.56 3.82 -1.02
CA LEU A 363 -17.99 4.19 0.33
C LEU A 363 -18.96 3.11 0.84
N SER A 364 -18.60 2.41 1.90
CA SER A 364 -19.47 1.44 2.57
C SER A 364 -19.98 2.07 3.88
N THR A 365 -21.30 2.20 4.03
CA THR A 365 -21.91 2.98 5.13
C THR A 365 -22.17 2.12 6.38
N PRO A 366 -22.13 2.71 7.59
CA PRO A 366 -22.53 2.00 8.80
C PRO A 366 -24.03 1.68 8.78
N SER A 367 -24.41 0.55 9.37
CA SER A 367 -25.81 0.13 9.56
C SER A 367 -26.52 0.84 10.73
N THR A 368 -25.75 1.45 11.64
CA THR A 368 -26.25 2.06 12.89
C THR A 368 -26.83 3.46 12.71
N ILE A 369 -26.34 4.23 11.73
CA ILE A 369 -26.77 5.60 11.44
C ILE A 369 -27.05 5.70 9.94
N PRO A 370 -28.33 5.62 9.52
CA PRO A 370 -28.69 5.79 8.11
C PRO A 370 -28.36 7.21 7.63
N ILE A 371 -28.20 7.37 6.32
CA ILE A 371 -28.01 8.69 5.70
C ILE A 371 -29.29 9.50 5.93
N SER A 372 -29.18 10.75 6.38
CA SER A 372 -30.36 11.59 6.61
C SER A 372 -30.92 12.13 5.29
N VAL A 373 -32.25 12.32 5.25
CA VAL A 373 -33.00 12.74 4.04
C VAL A 373 -32.39 13.97 3.37
N ASP A 374 -32.01 14.97 4.15
CA ASP A 374 -31.40 16.21 3.68
C ASP A 374 -29.99 16.04 3.08
N VAL A 375 -29.23 15.03 3.55
CA VAL A 375 -27.93 14.67 2.96
C VAL A 375 -28.12 13.86 1.67
N VAL A 376 -29.15 13.02 1.59
CA VAL A 376 -29.54 12.35 0.34
C VAL A 376 -30.02 13.36 -0.71
N GLU A 377 -30.86 14.32 -0.33
CA GLU A 377 -31.27 15.44 -1.20
C GLU A 377 -30.06 16.24 -1.67
N SER A 378 -29.14 16.62 -0.77
CA SER A 378 -27.88 17.31 -1.12
C SER A 378 -27.01 16.50 -2.08
N PHE A 379 -27.00 15.17 -1.96
CA PHE A 379 -26.27 14.27 -2.85
C PHE A 379 -26.87 14.22 -4.25
N PHE A 380 -28.18 14.10 -4.39
CA PHE A 380 -28.83 14.17 -5.70
C PHE A 380 -28.76 15.57 -6.31
N ASP A 381 -28.77 16.64 -5.50
CA ASP A 381 -28.58 18.01 -5.99
C ASP A 381 -27.17 18.20 -6.56
N TYR A 382 -26.15 17.68 -5.88
CA TYR A 382 -24.77 17.66 -6.38
C TYR A 382 -24.64 16.89 -7.70
N LEU A 383 -25.31 15.74 -7.82
CA LEU A 383 -25.26 14.90 -9.01
C LEU A 383 -25.99 15.52 -10.22
N PHE A 384 -27.24 15.97 -10.07
CA PHE A 384 -28.03 16.47 -11.19
C PHE A 384 -27.67 17.90 -11.62
N ASN A 385 -27.04 18.70 -10.76
CA ASN A 385 -26.48 20.00 -11.14
C ASN A 385 -24.98 19.93 -11.49
N ALA A 386 -24.41 18.73 -11.65
CA ALA A 386 -22.99 18.56 -11.95
C ALA A 386 -22.60 19.11 -13.33
N ASN A 387 -21.74 20.13 -13.34
CA ASN A 387 -21.11 20.64 -14.56
C ASN A 387 -19.75 19.95 -14.78
N THR A 388 -19.78 18.71 -15.27
CA THR A 388 -18.60 17.89 -15.60
C THR A 388 -18.59 17.48 -17.07
N SER A 389 -17.39 17.26 -17.63
CA SER A 389 -17.18 16.67 -18.95
C SER A 389 -17.14 15.13 -18.95
N THR A 390 -17.24 14.50 -17.78
CA THR A 390 -17.16 13.04 -17.64
C THR A 390 -18.49 12.32 -17.89
N ASN A 391 -18.41 11.10 -18.44
CA ASN A 391 -19.53 10.15 -18.37
C ASN A 391 -19.49 9.51 -16.98
N TRP A 392 -20.57 9.51 -16.22
CA TRP A 392 -20.54 9.04 -14.83
C TRP A 392 -21.77 8.24 -14.43
N PHE A 393 -21.60 7.43 -13.39
CA PHE A 393 -22.69 6.78 -12.68
C PHE A 393 -22.35 6.62 -11.19
N VAL A 394 -23.39 6.46 -10.38
CA VAL A 394 -23.29 5.99 -9.01
C VAL A 394 -24.11 4.71 -8.90
N GLN A 395 -23.47 3.61 -8.54
CA GLN A 395 -24.19 2.39 -8.14
C GLN A 395 -24.16 2.28 -6.62
N THR A 396 -25.31 1.96 -6.02
CA THR A 396 -25.48 1.74 -4.58
C THR A 396 -26.01 0.33 -4.36
N ASP A 397 -25.14 -0.54 -3.88
CA ASP A 397 -25.47 -1.93 -3.57
C ASP A 397 -26.02 -2.07 -2.16
N LEU A 398 -27.07 -2.89 -2.00
CA LEU A 398 -27.48 -3.37 -0.68
C LEU A 398 -26.53 -4.49 -0.23
N TYR A 399 -25.53 -4.17 0.59
CA TYR A 399 -24.63 -5.17 1.20
C TYR A 399 -25.32 -5.88 2.37
N GLY A 400 -25.91 -5.09 3.26
CA GLY A 400 -26.41 -5.55 4.54
C GLY A 400 -27.94 -5.56 4.66
N GLY A 401 -28.38 -5.17 5.85
CA GLY A 401 -29.78 -5.13 6.28
C GLY A 401 -30.11 -6.32 7.16
N ARG A 402 -31.18 -6.20 7.95
CA ARG A 402 -31.55 -7.15 9.01
C ARG A 402 -31.56 -8.63 8.61
N ASN A 403 -31.87 -8.91 7.34
CA ASN A 403 -32.02 -10.26 6.80
C ASN A 403 -30.83 -10.71 5.92
N SER A 404 -29.74 -9.94 5.82
CA SER A 404 -28.58 -10.30 4.98
C SER A 404 -27.71 -11.37 5.63
N TYR A 405 -27.41 -12.44 4.89
CA TYR A 405 -26.47 -13.47 5.35
C TYR A 405 -25.06 -12.91 5.60
N ILE A 406 -24.64 -11.85 4.88
CA ILE A 406 -23.37 -11.16 5.11
C ILE A 406 -23.26 -10.66 6.56
N ASN A 407 -24.32 -10.04 7.09
CA ASN A 407 -24.33 -9.54 8.47
C ASN A 407 -24.42 -10.66 9.53
N SER A 408 -24.81 -11.88 9.14
CA SER A 408 -24.84 -13.04 10.05
C SER A 408 -23.45 -13.63 10.31
N ILE A 409 -22.48 -13.36 9.42
CA ILE A 409 -21.09 -13.82 9.54
C ILE A 409 -20.33 -12.88 10.49
N SER A 410 -19.68 -13.46 11.50
CA SER A 410 -18.86 -12.69 12.45
C SER A 410 -17.75 -11.90 11.74
N LEU A 411 -17.53 -10.65 12.16
CA LEU A 411 -16.43 -9.80 11.66
C LEU A 411 -15.05 -10.46 11.75
N ASN A 412 -14.85 -11.41 12.67
CA ASN A 412 -13.59 -12.12 12.88
C ASN A 412 -13.46 -13.43 12.09
N GLU A 413 -14.50 -13.86 11.35
CA GLU A 413 -14.53 -15.15 10.64
C GLU A 413 -13.58 -15.19 9.43
N SER A 414 -13.24 -14.02 8.90
CA SER A 414 -12.41 -13.80 7.70
C SER A 414 -11.62 -12.49 7.83
N SER A 415 -10.64 -12.25 6.97
CA SER A 415 -9.93 -10.96 6.89
C SER A 415 -10.72 -9.82 6.22
N PHE A 416 -11.81 -10.14 5.51
CA PHE A 416 -12.74 -9.12 5.00
C PHE A 416 -13.48 -8.45 6.18
N GLY A 417 -13.05 -7.23 6.55
CA GLY A 417 -13.39 -6.59 7.82
C GLY A 417 -14.67 -5.75 7.85
N HIS A 418 -15.51 -5.74 6.80
CA HIS A 418 -16.61 -4.78 6.62
C HIS A 418 -17.98 -5.43 6.43
N ARG A 419 -18.22 -6.52 7.18
CA ARG A 419 -19.47 -7.31 7.18
C ARG A 419 -20.61 -6.67 7.98
N ASP A 420 -20.35 -5.56 8.66
CA ASP A 420 -21.26 -4.77 9.48
C ASP A 420 -21.88 -3.58 8.73
N LYS A 421 -21.39 -3.31 7.50
CA LYS A 421 -21.81 -2.20 6.65
C LYS A 421 -23.13 -2.50 5.94
N PHE A 422 -23.84 -1.43 5.55
CA PHE A 422 -25.22 -1.50 5.06
C PHE A 422 -25.33 -1.26 3.55
N LEU A 423 -25.03 -0.05 3.08
CA LEU A 423 -24.94 0.27 1.66
C LEU A 423 -23.48 0.30 1.23
N ASN A 424 -23.23 -0.03 -0.03
CA ASN A 424 -21.93 0.18 -0.66
C ASN A 424 -22.08 0.97 -1.96
N PHE A 425 -21.48 2.14 -2.00
CA PHE A 425 -21.44 3.00 -3.17
C PHE A 425 -20.21 2.68 -4.02
N GLN A 426 -20.43 2.60 -5.32
CA GLN A 426 -19.41 2.76 -6.36
C GLN A 426 -19.63 4.13 -7.00
N LEU A 427 -18.67 5.04 -6.79
CA LEU A 427 -18.69 6.40 -7.32
C LEU A 427 -17.73 6.43 -8.50
N TYR A 428 -18.22 6.65 -9.72
CA TYR A 428 -17.46 6.36 -10.93
C TYR A 428 -17.61 7.44 -12.01
N ALA A 429 -16.48 7.91 -12.54
CA ALA A 429 -16.44 8.84 -13.66
C ALA A 429 -15.41 8.41 -14.72
N SER A 430 -15.91 8.19 -15.93
CA SER A 430 -15.21 7.82 -17.16
C SER A 430 -14.86 9.05 -17.99
N SER A 431 -13.83 8.93 -18.83
CA SER A 431 -13.60 9.86 -19.93
C SER A 431 -14.84 9.93 -20.85
N PRO A 432 -15.19 11.10 -21.41
CA PRO A 432 -16.30 11.20 -22.37
C PRO A 432 -16.15 10.28 -23.60
N THR A 433 -14.92 9.87 -23.93
CA THR A 433 -14.62 8.92 -25.02
C THR A 433 -14.38 7.49 -24.55
N TYR A 434 -14.47 7.22 -23.24
CA TYR A 434 -13.96 6.01 -22.57
C TYR A 434 -12.46 5.73 -22.80
N GLY A 435 -11.74 6.66 -23.46
CA GLY A 435 -10.33 6.54 -23.78
C GLY A 435 -9.49 7.67 -23.19
N ASN A 436 -8.19 7.62 -23.44
CA ASN A 436 -7.26 8.66 -23.00
C ASN A 436 -7.32 9.94 -23.85
N PRO A 437 -7.01 11.12 -23.28
CA PRO A 437 -6.68 11.36 -21.88
C PRO A 437 -7.94 11.44 -20.99
N TYR A 438 -7.83 10.95 -19.75
CA TYR A 438 -8.85 11.19 -18.72
C TYR A 438 -8.83 12.67 -18.27
N PRO A 439 -9.99 13.37 -18.19
CA PRO A 439 -10.08 14.75 -17.70
C PRO A 439 -9.83 14.82 -16.19
N THR A 440 -8.54 14.72 -15.83
CA THR A 440 -8.04 14.55 -14.45
C THR A 440 -8.41 15.71 -13.53
N ASP A 441 -8.43 16.94 -14.05
CA ASP A 441 -8.72 18.16 -13.29
C ASP A 441 -10.22 18.44 -13.09
N ASP A 442 -11.09 17.56 -13.62
CA ASP A 442 -12.56 17.64 -13.56
C ASP A 442 -13.12 16.37 -12.89
N GLY A 443 -12.88 15.19 -13.48
CA GLY A 443 -13.45 13.92 -13.03
C GLY A 443 -13.00 13.46 -11.64
N ILE A 444 -11.75 13.73 -11.23
CA ILE A 444 -11.29 13.40 -9.86
C ILE A 444 -11.94 14.32 -8.81
N PRO A 445 -11.91 15.66 -8.95
CA PRO A 445 -12.68 16.56 -8.08
C PRO A 445 -14.17 16.22 -8.03
N PHE A 446 -14.77 15.84 -9.16
CA PHE A 446 -16.19 15.48 -9.24
C PHE A 446 -16.53 14.21 -8.43
N VAL A 447 -15.81 13.10 -8.64
CA VAL A 447 -16.00 11.87 -7.84
C VAL A 447 -15.64 12.08 -6.36
N GLN A 448 -14.70 12.97 -6.05
CA GLN A 448 -14.42 13.36 -4.66
C GLN A 448 -15.59 14.15 -4.06
N GLY A 449 -16.23 15.05 -4.80
CA GLY A 449 -17.42 15.78 -4.33
C GLY A 449 -18.64 14.89 -4.08
N MET A 450 -18.83 13.84 -4.88
CA MET A 450 -19.84 12.80 -4.60
C MET A 450 -19.61 12.18 -3.20
N TYR A 451 -18.36 11.77 -2.93
CA TYR A 451 -17.96 11.16 -1.67
C TYR A 451 -18.08 12.14 -0.49
N ASP A 452 -17.59 13.37 -0.68
CA ASP A 452 -17.54 14.42 0.33
C ASP A 452 -18.94 14.89 0.74
N THR A 453 -19.91 14.90 -0.17
CA THR A 453 -21.29 15.29 0.12
C THR A 453 -21.92 14.35 1.15
N LEU A 454 -21.76 13.03 0.95
CA LEU A 454 -22.23 12.00 1.89
C LEU A 454 -21.44 12.04 3.20
N VAL A 455 -20.11 12.00 3.14
CA VAL A 455 -19.26 11.87 4.33
C VAL A 455 -19.26 13.13 5.20
N ASN A 456 -19.16 14.32 4.63
CA ASN A 456 -19.18 15.57 5.42
C ASN A 456 -20.58 15.84 5.99
N GLY A 457 -21.64 15.58 5.21
CA GLY A 457 -23.03 15.65 5.67
C GLY A 457 -23.26 14.78 6.91
N MET A 458 -22.81 13.52 6.87
CA MET A 458 -23.05 12.56 7.95
C MET A 458 -22.04 12.61 9.10
N THR A 459 -20.83 13.15 8.92
CA THR A 459 -19.84 13.27 10.01
C THR A 459 -20.38 14.10 11.17
N SER A 460 -21.06 15.21 10.88
CA SER A 460 -21.76 16.03 11.89
C SER A 460 -22.96 15.34 12.56
N ARG A 461 -23.45 14.25 11.95
CA ARG A 461 -24.58 13.42 12.41
C ARG A 461 -24.13 12.12 13.08
N GLY A 462 -22.83 11.96 13.34
CA GLY A 462 -22.26 10.86 14.13
C GLY A 462 -21.54 9.77 13.34
N TRP A 463 -21.40 9.87 12.01
CA TRP A 463 -20.49 8.99 11.27
C TRP A 463 -19.04 9.19 11.73
N SER A 464 -18.35 8.08 11.92
CA SER A 464 -16.95 8.03 12.34
C SER A 464 -16.05 7.77 11.14
N SER A 465 -14.93 8.49 11.05
CA SER A 465 -13.90 8.19 10.05
C SER A 465 -13.09 6.93 10.37
N ARG A 466 -13.34 6.27 11.51
CA ARG A 466 -12.72 5.00 11.88
C ARG A 466 -13.64 3.85 11.54
N SER A 467 -13.31 3.01 10.55
CA SER A 467 -14.20 1.93 10.08
C SER A 467 -14.48 0.83 11.12
N SER A 468 -13.65 0.76 12.16
CA SER A 468 -13.76 -0.14 13.33
C SER A 468 -14.71 0.37 14.42
N ASP A 469 -15.17 1.61 14.31
CA ASP A 469 -16.31 2.14 15.04
C ASP A 469 -17.61 1.54 14.47
N PRO A 470 -18.62 1.16 15.27
CA PRO A 470 -19.94 0.77 14.76
C PRO A 470 -20.58 1.81 13.84
N ASN A 471 -20.32 3.10 14.08
CA ASN A 471 -20.76 4.22 13.25
C ASN A 471 -19.73 4.56 12.15
N GLY A 472 -18.72 3.71 11.95
CA GLY A 472 -17.62 3.91 11.03
C GLY A 472 -18.00 3.61 9.60
N TYR A 473 -17.73 4.55 8.69
CA TYR A 473 -17.73 4.25 7.26
C TYR A 473 -16.43 3.53 6.83
N ALA A 474 -16.50 2.83 5.71
CA ALA A 474 -15.40 2.07 5.11
C ALA A 474 -15.36 2.28 3.59
N ALA A 475 -14.49 1.55 2.90
CA ALA A 475 -14.41 1.48 1.45
C ALA A 475 -14.23 0.02 1.01
N TYR A 476 -14.56 -0.29 -0.23
CA TYR A 476 -14.49 -1.65 -0.77
C TYR A 476 -13.30 -1.83 -1.70
N VAL A 477 -12.35 -2.69 -1.30
CA VAL A 477 -11.04 -2.82 -1.94
C VAL A 477 -11.06 -3.40 -3.38
N ASN A 478 -12.15 -4.06 -3.80
CA ASN A 478 -12.34 -4.41 -5.22
C ASN A 478 -12.62 -3.15 -6.09
N TYR A 479 -13.15 -2.07 -5.50
CA TYR A 479 -13.30 -0.75 -6.11
C TYR A 479 -12.20 0.19 -5.61
N VAL A 480 -10.95 -0.24 -5.85
CA VAL A 480 -9.73 0.39 -5.29
C VAL A 480 -9.53 1.83 -5.78
N ASP A 481 -9.50 2.76 -4.82
CA ASP A 481 -9.03 4.13 -5.01
C ASP A 481 -7.50 4.20 -4.77
N PRO A 482 -6.68 4.45 -5.81
CA PRO A 482 -5.22 4.55 -5.69
C PRO A 482 -4.72 5.81 -4.97
N ARG A 483 -5.61 6.77 -4.65
CA ARG A 483 -5.26 8.04 -3.98
C ARG A 483 -5.31 7.96 -2.46
N LEU A 484 -5.87 6.89 -1.88
CA LEU A 484 -5.88 6.70 -0.42
C LEU A 484 -4.46 6.63 0.13
N SER A 485 -4.21 7.38 1.21
CA SER A 485 -2.98 7.31 1.99
C SER A 485 -2.84 5.95 2.70
N SER A 486 -1.64 5.63 3.16
CA SER A 486 -1.39 4.36 3.88
C SER A 486 -2.22 4.22 5.16
N ASP A 487 -2.65 5.31 5.80
CA ASP A 487 -3.50 5.26 7.00
C ASP A 487 -4.99 5.13 6.64
N GLU A 488 -5.44 5.73 5.53
CA GLU A 488 -6.76 5.47 4.96
C GLU A 488 -6.88 4.03 4.46
N VAL A 489 -5.85 3.45 3.84
CA VAL A 489 -5.83 2.03 3.44
C VAL A 489 -5.98 1.11 4.66
N LYS A 490 -5.19 1.33 5.72
CA LYS A 490 -5.30 0.57 6.98
C LYS A 490 -6.70 0.59 7.56
N ASN A 491 -7.32 1.77 7.53
CA ASN A 491 -8.60 1.99 8.16
C ASN A 491 -9.76 1.59 7.24
N LEU A 492 -9.91 2.19 6.07
CA LEU A 492 -11.08 2.06 5.21
C LEU A 492 -11.21 0.71 4.51
N TYR A 493 -10.13 -0.04 4.26
CA TYR A 493 -10.21 -1.39 3.64
C TYR A 493 -10.08 -2.55 4.64
N TRP A 494 -9.42 -2.34 5.78
CA TRP A 494 -9.05 -3.42 6.71
C TRP A 494 -9.55 -3.21 8.15
N GLY A 495 -9.78 -1.96 8.56
CA GLY A 495 -10.27 -1.59 9.88
C GLY A 495 -9.56 -2.29 11.04
N SER A 496 -10.34 -2.95 11.89
CA SER A 496 -9.86 -3.72 13.04
C SER A 496 -8.94 -4.89 12.65
N GLN A 497 -9.06 -5.42 11.42
CA GLN A 497 -8.31 -6.59 10.97
C GLN A 497 -6.88 -6.28 10.54
N TYR A 498 -6.53 -5.02 10.29
CA TYR A 498 -5.19 -4.65 9.79
C TYR A 498 -4.05 -5.15 10.69
N ASN A 499 -4.19 -5.06 12.01
CA ASN A 499 -3.11 -5.45 12.92
C ASN A 499 -2.81 -6.95 12.86
N ARG A 500 -3.83 -7.81 12.74
CA ARG A 500 -3.65 -9.26 12.55
C ARG A 500 -3.06 -9.54 11.17
N LEU A 501 -3.56 -8.88 10.14
CA LEU A 501 -3.05 -8.98 8.77
C LEU A 501 -1.56 -8.63 8.66
N ALA A 502 -1.12 -7.52 9.24
CA ALA A 502 0.28 -7.10 9.28
C ALA A 502 1.17 -8.10 10.06
N SER A 503 0.67 -8.70 11.15
CA SER A 503 1.36 -9.75 11.89
C SER A 503 1.54 -11.03 11.07
N LEU A 504 0.52 -11.42 10.32
CA LEU A 504 0.59 -12.57 9.41
C LEU A 504 1.48 -12.27 8.20
N LYS A 505 1.51 -11.02 7.71
CA LYS A 505 2.39 -10.61 6.60
C LYS A 505 3.86 -10.76 7.01
N SER A 506 4.23 -10.38 8.24
CA SER A 506 5.58 -10.65 8.79
C SER A 506 5.96 -12.13 8.85
N ARG A 507 4.99 -13.06 8.85
CA ARG A 507 5.22 -14.51 8.88
C ARG A 507 5.31 -15.11 7.47
N TYR A 508 4.40 -14.74 6.57
CA TYR A 508 4.26 -15.38 5.26
C TYR A 508 5.01 -14.64 4.13
N ASP A 509 5.25 -13.33 4.27
CA ASP A 509 6.03 -12.52 3.33
C ASP A 509 6.72 -11.34 4.05
N PRO A 510 7.74 -11.62 4.89
CA PRO A 510 8.46 -10.60 5.68
C PRO A 510 9.19 -9.56 4.83
N ASN A 511 9.49 -9.87 3.57
CA ASN A 511 10.19 -8.98 2.65
C ASN A 511 9.21 -8.15 1.77
N GLY A 512 7.91 -8.41 1.88
CA GLY A 512 6.88 -7.83 1.01
C GLY A 512 7.17 -8.09 -0.47
N LEU A 513 7.51 -9.32 -0.85
CA LEU A 513 7.75 -9.73 -2.24
C LEU A 513 6.47 -9.60 -3.06
N LEU A 514 5.33 -10.07 -2.52
CA LEU A 514 4.00 -9.88 -3.08
C LEU A 514 3.52 -8.47 -2.71
N HIS A 515 3.46 -7.58 -3.70
CA HIS A 515 3.36 -6.14 -3.44
C HIS A 515 2.73 -5.33 -4.58
N ASN A 516 1.94 -4.34 -4.17
CA ASN A 516 1.43 -3.18 -4.90
C ASN A 516 1.42 -1.96 -3.92
N PRO A 517 1.20 -0.71 -4.38
CA PRO A 517 1.28 0.50 -3.55
C PRO A 517 0.44 0.55 -2.27
N GLN A 518 -0.62 -0.25 -2.17
CA GLN A 518 -1.54 -0.28 -1.01
C GLN A 518 -1.55 -1.64 -0.30
N SER A 519 -0.52 -2.46 -0.52
CA SER A 519 -0.40 -3.77 0.14
C SER A 519 -0.22 -3.65 1.64
N ILE A 520 -0.70 -4.67 2.36
CA ILE A 520 -0.43 -4.85 3.78
C ILE A 520 1.08 -4.98 3.98
N LEU A 521 1.63 -4.18 4.90
CA LEU A 521 3.04 -4.19 5.23
C LEU A 521 3.32 -5.09 6.44
N PRO A 522 4.46 -5.79 6.50
CA PRO A 522 4.86 -6.54 7.67
C PRO A 522 5.16 -5.60 8.84
N HIS A 523 4.80 -6.00 10.07
CA HIS A 523 5.25 -5.31 11.29
C HIS A 523 6.77 -5.36 11.40
N LEU A 524 7.35 -4.19 11.68
CA LEU A 524 8.75 -4.02 12.10
C LEU A 524 8.90 -4.52 13.54
N THR A 525 9.20 -5.82 13.71
CA THR A 525 9.44 -6.39 15.04
C THR A 525 10.81 -5.96 15.59
N LEU A 526 10.90 -5.65 16.89
CA LEU A 526 12.18 -5.31 17.55
C LEU A 526 13.26 -6.40 17.38
N GLY A 527 12.86 -7.66 17.18
CA GLY A 527 13.79 -8.77 16.93
C GLY A 527 14.66 -8.60 15.68
N PHE A 528 14.18 -7.89 14.65
CA PHE A 528 15.00 -7.55 13.47
C PHE A 528 16.09 -6.52 13.81
N ILE A 529 15.81 -5.56 14.70
CA ILE A 529 16.80 -4.59 15.18
C ILE A 529 17.88 -5.32 15.98
N VAL A 530 17.50 -6.22 16.89
CA VAL A 530 18.45 -6.98 17.72
C VAL A 530 19.31 -7.93 16.87
N SER A 531 18.73 -8.66 15.91
CA SER A 531 19.50 -9.54 15.02
C SER A 531 20.43 -8.77 14.07
N ALA A 532 20.02 -7.60 13.57
CA ALA A 532 20.89 -6.72 12.78
C ALA A 532 22.06 -6.16 13.62
N MET A 533 21.82 -5.80 14.88
CA MET A 533 22.88 -5.39 15.81
C MET A 533 23.82 -6.55 16.18
N TYR A 534 23.31 -7.79 16.26
CA TYR A 534 24.12 -8.99 16.51
C TYR A 534 25.03 -9.32 15.30
N LEU A 535 24.53 -9.17 14.07
CA LEU A 535 25.32 -9.34 12.85
C LEU A 535 26.37 -8.24 12.63
N LEU A 536 26.14 -7.04 13.16
CA LEU A 536 27.12 -5.93 13.16
C LEU A 536 28.16 -6.02 14.30
N SER A 537 28.09 -7.04 15.16
CA SER A 537 29.00 -7.23 16.29
C SER A 537 29.81 -8.54 16.24
N THR A 538 30.42 -8.83 15.08
CA THR A 538 31.55 -9.78 15.03
C THR A 538 32.72 -9.26 15.88
N PRO A 539 33.40 -10.13 16.65
CA PRO A 539 34.06 -9.69 17.88
C PRO A 539 35.47 -9.10 17.70
N VAL A 540 35.74 -8.00 18.41
CA VAL A 540 37.11 -7.72 18.89
C VAL A 540 37.34 -8.57 20.14
N PRO A 541 38.43 -9.37 20.22
CA PRO A 541 38.68 -10.21 21.39
C PRO A 541 38.85 -9.38 22.69
N GLY A 542 38.05 -9.68 23.72
CA GLY A 542 38.22 -9.14 25.07
C GLY A 542 36.99 -8.52 25.75
N ALA A 543 35.89 -8.27 25.03
CA ALA A 543 34.73 -7.53 25.56
C ALA A 543 33.56 -8.38 26.10
N SER A 544 33.69 -9.70 26.21
CA SER A 544 32.54 -10.62 26.35
C SER A 544 31.98 -10.81 27.77
N GLU A 545 32.70 -10.44 28.83
CA GLU A 545 32.35 -10.85 30.20
C GLU A 545 31.37 -9.91 30.92
N ALA A 546 31.41 -8.61 30.61
CA ALA A 546 30.60 -7.59 31.29
C ALA A 546 29.16 -7.51 30.76
N LEU A 547 28.98 -7.57 29.44
CA LEU A 547 27.66 -7.46 28.80
C LEU A 547 26.78 -8.69 29.03
N ARG A 548 27.40 -9.87 29.15
CA ARG A 548 26.68 -11.15 29.31
C ARG A 548 25.91 -11.23 30.64
N ARG A 549 26.40 -10.57 31.70
CA ARG A 549 25.75 -10.53 33.03
C ARG A 549 24.52 -9.64 33.12
N ILE A 550 24.25 -8.80 32.12
CA ILE A 550 23.13 -7.85 32.12
C ILE A 550 21.87 -8.46 31.48
N PHE A 551 22.01 -9.50 30.64
CA PHE A 551 20.93 -10.02 29.79
C PHE A 551 20.37 -11.41 30.18
N ASP A 552 20.94 -12.09 31.18
CA ASP A 552 20.41 -13.38 31.68
C ASP A 552 19.20 -13.18 32.62
N PHE A 553 18.04 -12.80 32.07
CA PHE A 553 16.75 -13.02 32.73
C PHE A 553 16.00 -14.16 32.04
N ARG A 554 15.84 -15.28 32.76
CA ARG A 554 15.43 -16.58 32.20
C ARG A 554 13.98 -16.57 31.68
N LEU A 555 13.80 -17.05 30.45
CA LEU A 555 12.61 -17.82 30.07
C LEU A 555 13.07 -19.23 29.71
N ALA A 556 12.67 -20.21 30.53
CA ALA A 556 12.99 -21.61 30.33
C ALA A 556 11.69 -22.41 30.16
N ASN A 557 11.55 -23.10 29.02
CA ASN A 557 11.11 -24.51 28.97
C ASN A 557 11.16 -25.09 27.54
N SER A 558 11.51 -26.38 27.45
CA SER A 558 11.29 -27.35 26.34
C SER A 558 11.52 -26.90 24.88
N GLY A 559 12.36 -27.54 24.07
CA GLY A 559 13.18 -28.75 24.25
C GLY A 559 14.03 -29.03 23.00
N LYS A 560 14.94 -30.00 23.06
CA LYS A 560 15.94 -30.39 22.02
C LYS A 560 16.33 -31.86 22.26
N PRO A 561 17.09 -32.56 21.37
CA PRO A 561 17.37 -32.33 19.93
C PRO A 561 17.35 -33.62 19.07
N THR A 562 17.59 -33.51 17.75
CA THR A 562 18.50 -34.36 16.89
C THR A 562 18.56 -33.70 15.49
N SER A 563 19.68 -33.12 14.98
CA SER A 563 20.90 -33.72 14.39
C SER A 563 20.64 -34.65 13.19
N ALA A 564 21.26 -34.56 12.00
CA ALA A 564 22.27 -33.68 11.39
C ALA A 564 21.98 -33.64 9.85
N SER A 565 22.61 -32.87 8.94
CA SER A 565 24.05 -32.66 8.71
C SER A 565 24.38 -31.39 7.89
N ASP A 566 25.64 -30.99 7.95
CA ASP A 566 26.25 -29.77 7.42
C ASP A 566 26.67 -29.86 5.93
N THR A 567 26.52 -28.79 5.15
CA THR A 567 27.63 -28.14 4.40
C THR A 567 27.18 -26.89 3.63
N SER A 568 28.10 -25.94 3.47
CA SER A 568 27.81 -24.53 3.16
C SER A 568 28.01 -24.12 1.70
N ARG A 569 27.22 -23.13 1.23
CA ARG A 569 27.78 -21.86 0.69
C ARG A 569 26.74 -20.73 0.46
N SER A 570 26.96 -19.62 1.18
CA SER A 570 26.59 -18.24 0.83
C SER A 570 25.14 -17.89 0.47
N ASP A 571 24.24 -17.91 1.47
CA ASP A 571 23.06 -17.03 1.48
C ASP A 571 23.45 -15.62 1.94
N ALA A 572 23.35 -14.64 1.03
CA ALA A 572 23.54 -13.21 1.32
C ALA A 572 22.29 -12.41 0.87
N GLY A 573 21.12 -12.81 1.37
CA GLY A 573 19.85 -12.14 1.11
C GLY A 573 19.85 -10.67 1.55
N LYS A 574 19.43 -9.76 0.66
CA LYS A 574 19.50 -8.31 0.86
C LYS A 574 18.54 -7.84 1.97
N GLN A 575 19.13 -7.38 3.07
CA GLN A 575 18.47 -6.75 4.22
C GLN A 575 17.65 -5.51 3.84
N ILE A 576 16.60 -5.21 4.62
CA ILE A 576 15.97 -3.88 4.62
C ILE A 576 17.03 -2.86 5.04
N SER A 577 17.46 -2.02 4.11
CA SER A 577 18.50 -1.04 4.39
C SER A 577 18.00 0.02 5.38
N LEU A 578 18.57 -0.01 6.59
CA LEU A 578 18.36 0.98 7.67
C LEU A 578 18.52 2.42 7.18
N LEU A 579 19.32 2.61 6.11
CA LEU A 579 19.57 3.87 5.43
C LEU A 579 18.30 4.66 5.09
N TYR A 580 17.24 3.96 4.68
CA TYR A 580 15.93 4.54 4.33
C TYR A 580 14.85 4.25 5.38
N ALA A 581 14.95 3.13 6.11
CA ALA A 581 13.91 2.72 7.06
C ALA A 581 13.81 3.66 8.27
N ILE A 582 14.95 4.12 8.81
CA ILE A 582 14.98 5.01 9.98
C ILE A 582 14.41 6.41 9.66
N PRO A 583 14.83 7.09 8.57
CA PRO A 583 14.33 8.44 8.29
C PRO A 583 12.83 8.52 7.96
N ARG A 584 12.18 7.42 7.55
CA ARG A 584 10.76 7.41 7.14
C ARG A 584 9.80 7.70 8.29
N ASN A 585 10.13 7.28 9.51
CA ASN A 585 9.36 7.63 10.68
C ASN A 585 9.95 8.91 11.30
N PRO A 586 9.24 10.06 11.32
CA PRO A 586 9.80 11.31 11.80
C PRO A 586 10.22 11.26 13.28
N ALA A 587 9.53 10.50 14.13
CA ALA A 587 9.89 10.34 15.52
C ALA A 587 11.18 9.53 15.70
N ILE A 588 11.43 8.53 14.86
CA ILE A 588 12.68 7.74 14.89
C ILE A 588 13.83 8.53 14.24
N ALA A 589 13.56 9.20 13.11
CA ALA A 589 14.51 10.06 12.40
C ALA A 589 15.10 11.17 13.30
N VAL A 590 14.25 11.76 14.15
CA VAL A 590 14.62 12.80 15.11
C VAL A 590 15.11 12.22 16.45
N GLY A 591 14.49 11.15 16.92
CA GLY A 591 14.80 10.53 18.22
C GLY A 591 16.13 9.77 18.23
N LEU A 592 16.51 9.09 17.15
CA LEU A 592 17.75 8.30 17.12
C LEU A 592 19.02 9.16 17.26
N PRO A 593 19.20 10.27 16.53
CA PRO A 593 20.35 11.17 16.74
C PRO A 593 20.41 11.72 18.17
N LEU A 594 19.27 12.06 18.77
CA LEU A 594 19.20 12.53 20.16
C LEU A 594 19.63 11.45 21.17
N VAL A 595 19.10 10.22 21.04
CA VAL A 595 19.41 9.12 21.96
C VAL A 595 20.89 8.73 21.85
N LEU A 596 21.43 8.60 20.63
CA LEU A 596 22.83 8.25 20.43
C LEU A 596 23.77 9.38 20.90
N GLY A 597 23.46 10.64 20.59
CA GLY A 597 24.20 11.79 21.10
C GLY A 597 24.15 11.93 22.62
N PHE A 598 23.04 11.56 23.26
CA PHE A 598 22.95 11.49 24.73
C PHE A 598 23.83 10.37 25.29
N VAL A 599 23.77 9.16 24.72
CA VAL A 599 24.62 8.03 25.15
C VAL A 599 26.10 8.39 25.03
N ASP A 600 26.53 8.93 23.89
CA ASP A 600 27.91 9.36 23.64
C ASP A 600 28.36 10.46 24.62
N GLY A 601 27.52 11.47 24.85
CA GLY A 601 27.74 12.52 25.84
C GLY A 601 27.86 11.98 27.28
N THR A 602 27.04 10.99 27.67
CA THR A 602 27.14 10.37 28.99
C THR A 602 28.40 9.52 29.16
N GLY A 603 28.82 8.79 28.12
CA GLY A 603 30.10 8.05 28.12
C GLY A 603 31.32 8.97 28.26
N SER A 604 31.26 10.16 27.67
CA SER A 604 32.32 11.17 27.72
C SER A 604 32.39 11.96 29.06
N ASN A 605 31.33 11.91 29.89
CA ASN A 605 31.15 12.75 31.08
C ASN A 605 32.30 12.66 32.11
N GLY A 606 32.89 11.48 32.28
CA GLY A 606 34.05 11.27 33.16
C GLY A 606 35.27 12.09 32.72
N SER A 607 35.64 11.98 31.44
CA SER A 607 36.76 12.75 30.86
C SER A 607 36.46 14.25 30.78
N VAL A 608 35.21 14.66 30.52
CA VAL A 608 34.78 16.07 30.54
C VAL A 608 34.98 16.71 31.92
N LYS A 609 34.76 15.97 33.01
CA LYS A 609 34.94 16.46 34.39
C LYS A 609 36.39 16.43 34.88
N THR A 610 37.19 15.46 34.45
CA THR A 610 38.50 15.15 35.08
C THR A 610 39.71 15.47 34.21
N TRP A 611 39.61 15.32 32.89
CA TRP A 611 40.74 15.47 31.96
C TRP A 611 40.62 16.71 31.09
N TYR A 612 39.43 16.97 30.52
CA TYR A 612 39.21 18.16 29.70
C TYR A 612 39.58 19.50 30.37
N PRO A 613 39.42 19.69 31.70
CA PRO A 613 39.86 20.90 32.37
C PRO A 613 41.39 21.09 32.42
N THR A 614 42.19 20.03 32.27
CA THR A 614 43.66 20.10 32.35
C THR A 614 44.32 20.53 31.03
N LEU A 615 43.59 20.49 29.92
CA LEU A 615 44.10 20.86 28.59
C LEU A 615 44.33 22.37 28.45
N ASN A 616 45.36 22.74 27.70
CA ASN A 616 45.53 24.10 27.20
C ASN A 616 44.40 24.38 26.18
N ARG A 617 43.60 25.42 26.46
CA ARG A 617 42.41 25.77 25.68
C ARG A 617 42.75 26.79 24.59
N PRO A 618 42.25 26.63 23.35
CA PRO A 618 42.32 27.70 22.36
C PRO A 618 41.44 28.90 22.76
N PRO A 619 41.63 30.06 22.09
CA PRO A 619 40.72 31.19 22.22
C PRO A 619 39.26 30.81 21.89
N ALA A 620 38.32 31.57 22.42
CA ALA A 620 36.89 31.44 22.12
C ALA A 620 36.24 30.07 22.40
N VAL A 621 36.78 29.24 23.32
CA VAL A 621 36.03 28.08 23.87
C VAL A 621 34.80 28.60 24.65
N PRO A 622 33.58 28.10 24.38
CA PRO A 622 32.37 28.58 25.04
C PRO A 622 32.17 27.90 26.41
N PRO A 623 31.24 28.38 27.24
CA PRO A 623 30.86 27.70 28.48
C PRO A 623 30.42 26.25 28.23
N SER A 624 30.73 25.35 29.17
CA SER A 624 30.47 23.90 29.01
C SER A 624 29.00 23.53 28.76
N TRP A 625 28.05 24.35 29.23
CA TRP A 625 26.62 24.15 29.00
C TRP A 625 26.17 24.43 27.55
N ALA A 626 26.91 25.25 26.79
CA ALA A 626 26.53 25.61 25.43
C ALA A 626 26.66 24.42 24.46
N PHE A 627 27.59 23.49 24.71
CA PHE A 627 27.78 22.29 23.89
C PHE A 627 26.55 21.36 23.86
N PRO A 628 26.02 20.84 24.99
CA PRO A 628 24.83 19.99 24.95
C PRO A 628 23.58 20.73 24.44
N ALA A 629 23.45 22.04 24.71
CA ALA A 629 22.35 22.84 24.18
C ALA A 629 22.39 22.92 22.65
N ALA A 630 23.54 23.27 22.07
CA ALA A 630 23.72 23.33 20.62
C ALA A 630 23.53 21.95 19.97
N TRP A 631 24.18 20.90 20.49
CA TRP A 631 24.06 19.55 19.94
C TRP A 631 22.63 19.01 19.99
N THR A 632 21.84 19.31 21.02
CA THR A 632 20.42 18.93 21.07
C THR A 632 19.63 19.52 19.89
N VAL A 633 19.80 20.82 19.62
CA VAL A 633 19.15 21.50 18.48
C VAL A 633 19.63 20.95 17.14
N LEU A 634 20.93 20.66 17.02
CA LEU A 634 21.53 20.13 15.79
C LEU A 634 21.08 18.69 15.50
N TYR A 635 20.96 17.83 16.51
CA TYR A 635 20.45 16.46 16.35
C TYR A 635 18.98 16.45 15.92
N LEU A 636 18.14 17.31 16.52
CA LEU A 636 16.76 17.54 16.07
C LEU A 636 16.71 17.95 14.60
N ALA A 637 17.51 18.96 14.23
CA ALA A 637 17.52 19.52 12.88
C ALA A 637 18.04 18.53 11.82
N MET A 638 19.16 17.84 12.06
CA MET A 638 19.69 16.87 11.10
C MET A 638 18.79 15.64 10.97
N GLY A 639 18.15 15.19 12.05
CA GLY A 639 17.15 14.13 12.03
C GLY A 639 15.96 14.50 11.16
N TRP A 640 15.41 15.70 11.34
CA TRP A 640 14.34 16.22 10.49
C TRP A 640 14.76 16.40 9.03
N ALA A 641 15.99 16.85 8.76
CA ALA A 641 16.52 16.92 7.40
C ALA A 641 16.54 15.54 6.72
N SER A 642 16.93 14.48 7.43
CA SER A 642 16.90 13.11 6.90
C SER A 642 15.47 12.67 6.52
N HIS A 643 14.46 13.05 7.32
CA HIS A 643 13.06 12.77 7.05
C HIS A 643 12.56 13.49 5.78
N LEU A 644 12.90 14.77 5.60
CA LEU A 644 12.58 15.52 4.39
C LEU A 644 13.21 14.88 3.14
N ILE A 645 14.48 14.45 3.23
CA ILE A 645 15.20 13.81 2.12
C ILE A 645 14.55 12.46 1.76
N VAL A 646 14.18 11.62 2.73
CA VAL A 646 13.57 10.31 2.41
C VAL A 646 12.15 10.44 1.87
N ASN A 647 11.35 11.41 2.33
CA ASN A 647 10.03 11.66 1.77
C ASN A 647 10.13 12.06 0.29
N LYS A 648 11.15 12.83 -0.08
CA LYS A 648 11.46 13.12 -1.50
C LYS A 648 12.03 11.93 -2.25
N TYR A 649 12.85 11.08 -1.63
CA TYR A 649 13.33 9.83 -2.22
C TYR A 649 12.16 8.88 -2.57
N ASP A 650 11.22 8.70 -1.64
CA ASP A 650 10.08 7.81 -1.82
C ASP A 650 9.07 8.36 -2.83
N ALA A 651 8.79 9.68 -2.81
CA ALA A 651 7.95 10.35 -3.80
C ALA A 651 8.59 10.47 -5.20
N SER A 652 9.90 10.20 -5.35
CA SER A 652 10.59 10.28 -6.64
C SER A 652 10.59 8.94 -7.37
N ARG A 653 10.28 8.95 -8.67
CA ARG A 653 10.26 7.73 -9.51
C ARG A 653 11.57 6.94 -9.40
N PRO A 654 11.54 5.59 -9.31
CA PRO A 654 12.72 4.75 -9.43
C PRO A 654 13.58 5.12 -10.66
N GLY A 655 14.90 5.10 -10.51
CA GLY A 655 15.85 5.49 -11.57
C GLY A 655 15.92 6.99 -11.90
N SER A 656 15.02 7.84 -11.39
CA SER A 656 15.06 9.28 -11.68
C SER A 656 16.31 9.98 -11.10
N PRO A 657 16.80 11.06 -11.74
CA PRO A 657 17.90 11.87 -11.19
C PRO A 657 17.64 12.36 -9.77
N MET A 658 16.39 12.75 -9.46
CA MET A 658 15.99 13.20 -8.13
C MET A 658 16.10 12.07 -7.08
N ARG A 659 15.67 10.84 -7.41
CA ARG A 659 15.81 9.70 -6.49
C ARG A 659 17.28 9.33 -6.25
N ALA A 660 18.13 9.39 -7.28
CA ALA A 660 19.57 9.16 -7.15
C ALA A 660 20.28 10.26 -6.33
N LEU A 661 19.79 11.50 -6.41
CA LEU A 661 20.27 12.63 -5.63
C LEU A 661 19.87 12.51 -4.15
N ALA A 662 18.62 12.14 -3.87
CA ALA A 662 18.14 11.87 -2.52
C ALA A 662 18.81 10.65 -1.88
N ASP A 663 19.03 9.58 -2.64
CA ASP A 663 19.84 8.42 -2.23
C ASP A 663 21.27 8.82 -1.83
N SER A 664 21.92 9.64 -2.66
CA SER A 664 23.25 10.19 -2.38
C SER A 664 23.26 11.04 -1.11
N ALA A 665 22.21 11.84 -0.88
CA ALA A 665 22.08 12.67 0.32
C ALA A 665 21.85 11.82 1.58
N LEU A 666 21.05 10.75 1.52
CA LEU A 666 20.90 9.81 2.64
C LEU A 666 22.21 9.07 2.96
N LYS A 667 22.97 8.65 1.94
CA LYS A 667 24.30 8.04 2.14
C LYS A 667 25.28 9.00 2.81
N LEU A 668 25.30 10.27 2.39
CA LEU A 668 26.09 11.30 3.06
C LEU A 668 25.60 11.57 4.49
N TYR A 669 24.28 11.55 4.75
CA TYR A 669 23.71 11.71 6.09
C TYR A 669 24.21 10.63 7.05
N TRP A 670 24.22 9.36 6.65
CA TRP A 670 24.75 8.28 7.49
C TRP A 670 26.28 8.32 7.63
N GLY A 671 27.00 8.68 6.57
CA GLY A 671 28.45 8.85 6.61
C GLY A 671 28.89 9.95 7.59
N GLN A 672 28.28 11.13 7.52
CA GLN A 672 28.57 12.21 8.47
C GLN A 672 28.10 11.88 9.88
N PHE A 673 26.96 11.19 10.04
CA PHE A 673 26.46 10.83 11.37
C PHE A 673 27.37 9.81 12.06
N ALA A 674 27.93 8.85 11.31
CA ALA A 674 28.91 7.91 11.83
C ALA A 674 30.20 8.62 12.30
N LEU A 675 30.76 9.53 11.49
CA LEU A 675 31.91 10.37 11.89
C LEU A 675 31.57 11.21 13.15
N ASN A 676 30.39 11.81 13.20
CA ASN A 676 29.92 12.57 14.35
C ASN A 676 29.86 11.74 15.65
N MET A 677 29.44 10.48 15.57
CA MET A 677 29.44 9.53 16.70
C MET A 677 30.83 8.97 17.04
N LEU A 678 31.81 9.03 16.13
CA LEU A 678 33.20 8.63 16.40
C LEU A 678 34.01 9.73 17.08
N TRP A 679 33.62 10.99 16.92
CA TRP A 679 34.39 12.13 17.41
C TRP A 679 34.60 12.13 18.93
N SER A 680 33.53 12.03 19.75
CA SER A 680 33.68 12.10 21.22
C SER A 680 34.40 10.88 21.81
N PRO A 681 34.20 9.64 21.34
CA PRO A 681 35.01 8.50 21.76
C PRO A 681 36.50 8.68 21.46
N ILE A 682 36.88 9.31 20.34
CA ILE A 682 38.28 9.62 20.03
C ILE A 682 38.80 10.76 20.91
N PHE A 683 38.06 11.87 21.02
CA PHE A 683 38.50 13.06 21.74
C PHE A 683 38.52 12.84 23.27
N PHE A 684 37.43 12.38 23.86
CA PHE A 684 37.26 12.22 25.32
C PHE A 684 37.54 10.80 25.82
N GLY A 685 37.19 9.77 25.04
CA GLY A 685 37.42 8.36 25.43
C GLY A 685 38.90 7.98 25.31
N MET A 686 39.46 8.08 24.10
CA MET A 686 40.86 7.77 23.81
C MET A 686 41.83 8.89 24.21
N ARG A 687 41.33 10.10 24.49
CA ARG A 687 42.13 11.29 24.85
C ARG A 687 43.17 11.66 23.79
N LYS A 688 42.79 11.60 22.50
CA LYS A 688 43.66 11.91 21.35
C LYS A 688 43.13 13.09 20.51
N PRO A 689 43.34 14.35 20.91
CA PRO A 689 42.86 15.52 20.17
C PRO A 689 43.31 15.54 18.70
N LEU A 690 44.56 15.16 18.39
CA LEU A 690 45.08 15.08 17.02
C LEU A 690 44.36 14.03 16.15
N LEU A 691 43.95 12.89 16.73
CA LEU A 691 43.20 11.88 15.99
C LEU A 691 41.75 12.34 15.77
N ALA A 692 41.15 13.02 16.75
CA ALA A 692 39.85 13.65 16.62
C ALA A 692 39.86 14.81 15.61
N LEU A 693 41.01 15.48 15.42
CA LEU A 693 41.18 16.49 14.37
C LEU A 693 41.09 15.86 12.98
N LEU A 694 41.69 14.68 12.76
CA LEU A 694 41.59 13.98 11.48
C LEU A 694 40.14 13.57 11.16
N ASP A 695 39.41 13.07 12.17
CA ASP A 695 37.98 12.75 12.05
C ASP A 695 37.15 14.00 11.70
N ILE A 696 37.26 15.09 12.48
CA ILE A 696 36.44 16.27 12.26
C ILE A 696 36.80 17.01 10.95
N SER A 697 38.03 16.88 10.47
CA SER A 697 38.46 17.35 9.13
C SER A 697 37.83 16.56 7.97
N LEU A 698 37.32 15.34 8.20
CA LEU A 698 36.50 14.60 7.24
C LEU A 698 35.00 14.88 7.44
N LEU A 699 34.56 14.99 8.70
CA LEU A 699 33.16 15.29 9.06
C LEU A 699 32.68 16.62 8.47
N THR A 700 33.45 17.69 8.63
CA THR A 700 33.03 19.04 8.22
C THR A 700 32.79 19.14 6.71
N PRO A 701 33.71 18.74 5.81
CA PRO A 701 33.42 18.67 4.38
C PRO A 701 32.25 17.73 4.03
N CYS A 702 32.11 16.59 4.71
CA CYS A 702 30.99 15.67 4.48
C CYS A 702 29.63 16.34 4.78
N ALA A 703 29.54 17.13 5.85
CA ALA A 703 28.34 17.91 6.18
C ALA A 703 28.04 19.04 5.17
N PHE A 704 29.06 19.71 4.62
CA PHE A 704 28.86 20.68 3.53
C PHE A 704 28.37 20.01 2.24
N LEU A 705 28.93 18.84 1.88
CA LEU A 705 28.48 18.04 0.74
C LEU A 705 27.04 17.52 0.92
N LEU A 706 26.71 17.05 2.13
CA LEU A 706 25.34 16.69 2.51
C LEU A 706 24.41 17.89 2.31
N THR A 707 24.74 19.05 2.86
CA THR A 707 23.92 20.26 2.78
C THR A 707 23.67 20.68 1.34
N SER A 708 24.71 20.65 0.49
CA SER A 708 24.61 20.97 -0.93
C SER A 708 23.69 20.00 -1.69
N LYS A 709 23.80 18.69 -1.44
CA LYS A 709 22.91 17.70 -2.09
C LYS A 709 21.49 17.73 -1.54
N ALA A 710 21.32 17.86 -0.23
CA ALA A 710 20.02 17.90 0.43
C ALA A 710 19.20 19.12 -0.02
N TYR A 711 19.83 20.30 -0.16
CA TYR A 711 19.17 21.50 -0.67
C TYR A 711 18.58 21.32 -2.09
N GLN A 712 19.26 20.57 -2.95
CA GLN A 712 18.77 20.24 -4.30
C GLN A 712 17.61 19.21 -4.29
N VAL A 713 17.42 18.48 -3.19
CA VAL A 713 16.32 17.52 -2.98
C VAL A 713 15.10 18.22 -2.37
N ASP A 714 15.31 19.03 -1.33
CA ASP A 714 14.30 19.89 -0.73
C ASP A 714 14.96 21.15 -0.13
N PRO A 715 14.68 22.37 -0.65
CA PRO A 715 15.31 23.60 -0.16
C PRO A 715 15.13 23.82 1.36
N ARG A 716 14.09 23.25 1.98
CA ARG A 716 13.84 23.38 3.42
C ARG A 716 14.92 22.72 4.29
N THR A 717 15.72 21.79 3.75
CA THR A 717 16.84 21.21 4.51
C THR A 717 17.95 22.22 4.81
N ALA A 718 18.03 23.34 4.07
CA ALA A 718 19.01 24.39 4.35
C ALA A 718 18.82 25.00 5.76
N TYR A 719 17.58 25.24 6.18
CA TYR A 719 17.27 25.72 7.54
C TYR A 719 17.74 24.75 8.64
N CYS A 720 17.84 23.46 8.31
CA CYS A 720 18.26 22.41 9.24
C CYS A 720 19.78 22.21 9.26
N LEU A 721 20.44 22.26 8.09
CA LEU A 721 21.82 21.82 7.93
C LEU A 721 22.85 22.96 7.83
N VAL A 722 22.46 24.18 7.43
CA VAL A 722 23.38 25.34 7.44
C VAL A 722 23.86 25.68 8.87
N PRO A 723 23.01 25.68 9.92
CA PRO A 723 23.49 25.84 11.30
C PRO A 723 24.47 24.75 11.73
N TYR A 724 24.30 23.53 11.22
CA TYR A 724 25.19 22.40 11.50
C TYR A 724 26.58 22.59 10.86
N CYS A 725 26.65 23.00 9.59
CA CYS A 725 27.91 23.35 8.93
C CYS A 725 28.65 24.49 9.64
N ALA A 726 27.93 25.51 10.12
CA ALA A 726 28.53 26.60 10.90
C ALA A 726 29.11 26.11 12.23
N TRP A 727 28.36 25.28 12.97
CA TRP A 727 28.82 24.68 14.22
C TRP A 727 30.02 23.76 14.03
N LEU A 728 30.00 22.90 13.01
CA LEU A 728 31.12 22.01 12.70
C LEU A 728 32.38 22.78 12.31
N SER A 729 32.27 23.85 11.53
CA SER A 729 33.43 24.70 11.18
C SER A 729 34.08 25.29 12.43
N TYR A 730 33.27 25.75 13.40
CA TYR A 730 33.74 26.24 14.69
C TYR A 730 34.31 25.12 15.58
N ALA A 731 33.68 23.94 15.61
CA ALA A 731 34.19 22.78 16.34
C ALA A 731 35.54 22.28 15.77
N THR A 732 35.72 22.31 14.45
CA THR A 732 37.01 22.02 13.78
C THR A 732 38.09 23.01 14.23
N TYR A 733 37.79 24.31 14.30
CA TYR A 733 38.71 25.32 14.84
C TYR A 733 39.11 25.01 16.29
N LEU A 734 38.14 24.68 17.15
CA LEU A 734 38.42 24.32 18.55
C LEU A 734 39.29 23.05 18.64
N ASN A 735 38.96 22.00 17.88
CA ASN A 735 39.75 20.77 17.88
C ASN A 735 41.18 21.01 17.35
N ALA A 736 41.34 21.81 16.29
CA ALA A 736 42.66 22.18 15.77
C ALA A 736 43.49 22.91 16.82
N GLY A 737 42.86 23.83 17.56
CA GLY A 737 43.48 24.52 18.69
C GLY A 737 43.89 23.60 19.83
N PHE A 738 43.04 22.62 20.20
CA PHE A 738 43.39 21.62 21.22
C PHE A 738 44.54 20.70 20.76
N ALA A 739 44.52 20.19 19.53
CA ALA A 739 45.61 19.38 18.99
C ALA A 739 46.93 20.19 18.90
N TRP A 740 46.86 21.44 18.46
CA TRP A 740 48.04 22.31 18.42
C TRP A 740 48.64 22.59 19.80
N LEU A 741 47.81 22.94 20.79
CA LEU A 741 48.28 23.36 22.12
C LEU A 741 48.67 22.21 23.07
N ASN A 742 48.34 20.96 22.72
CA ASN A 742 48.53 19.80 23.61
C ASN A 742 49.27 18.61 22.94
N ASP A 743 49.18 18.44 21.61
CA ASP A 743 49.81 17.30 20.90
C ASP A 743 50.97 17.73 19.97
N LEU A 744 50.89 18.90 19.31
CA LEU A 744 51.85 19.31 18.27
C LEU A 744 52.80 20.47 18.66
N GLY A 745 52.37 21.37 19.54
CA GLY A 745 53.11 22.57 19.94
C GLY A 745 53.79 22.44 21.30
N GLN A 746 54.85 23.23 21.54
CA GLN A 746 55.63 23.22 22.79
C GLN A 746 54.91 23.87 24.00
N GLY A 747 53.63 23.59 24.19
CA GLY A 747 52.88 23.98 25.37
C GLY A 747 53.31 23.16 26.57
N LYS A 748 54.24 23.68 27.39
CA LYS A 748 54.58 23.05 28.69
C LYS A 748 53.27 22.81 29.47
N PRO A 749 53.04 21.60 30.03
CA PRO A 749 51.88 21.35 30.86
C PRO A 749 51.87 22.33 32.04
N LYS A 750 50.68 22.75 32.47
CA LYS A 750 50.54 23.52 33.71
C LYS A 750 51.16 22.73 34.86
N ARG A 751 52.24 23.25 35.44
CA ARG A 751 52.73 22.76 36.74
C ARG A 751 51.65 22.95 37.78
N ASP A 752 51.42 21.93 38.60
CA ASP A 752 50.54 22.02 39.75
C ASP A 752 51.05 23.09 40.73
N SER A 753 50.33 24.20 40.81
CA SER A 753 50.55 25.24 41.83
C SER A 753 49.77 24.90 43.12
N LYS A 754 49.99 23.68 43.65
CA LYS A 754 49.59 23.26 45.00
C LYS A 754 50.58 22.25 45.57
N GLY A 755 51.68 22.76 46.10
CA GLY A 755 52.51 22.10 47.09
C GLY A 755 52.56 22.98 48.33
N LEU A 756 52.36 22.36 49.50
CA LEU A 756 52.14 22.98 50.83
C LEU A 756 50.75 23.64 51.01
#